data_AF-S8EY26-F1
#
_entry.id   AF-S8EY26-F1
#
_cell.length_a   1.000
_cell.length_b   1.000
_cell.length_c   1.000
_cell.angle_alpha   90.00
_cell.angle_beta   90.00
_cell.angle_gamma   90.00
#
_symmetry.space_group_name_H-M   'P 1'
#
loop_
_entity.id
_entity.type
_entity.pdbx_description
1 polymer ?
#
loop_
_entity_poly.entity_id
_entity_poly.type
_entity_poly.pdbx_seq_one_letter_code
_entity_poly.pdbx_strand_id
1 'polypeptide(L)'
;MHRGHIDRFFRKPFLNVDPSLAAACHLALTLSLLCKVSRKKCNYVLACLRFIIRRLLDKVKDPFIRLDSIPRDIRTLLRRFDLDPVVTSYVCCPTCYCLYKETDQKVEFCAYKAFQNSDPCGSALFEVRSIGGKDHTVAIRKYLHQDFKSWHARLLSRPDIEAALDKAARSASQVPYQDPNRVVHDILESDIVQQFLGPDGKRFIEAPEGELRFIWGFGFDGFDPHHAKPGRASISTNGLYVLLMSLPPDLRLQQDNMFLAGAIAGKPTLDEINHYARLVVDDMLDFWEPGVYFSRTSRYARGRLSLGALLPMICDLLAARQISGFPSPNATYLCSVCEITQDDIENLIKGTWKFRTYEGHCAQAQRWLTLESEDARKRFIRDGGVRWTEFLRLPYWRPNLFTVLESMHAHNLRNLRHHIWVTWGMNSASISGDGQLWYKRDAPPCPIRSNATAWQEKLKILQTGSEDKLRAQRYPVLWHLCHDLDLRRAGSKRMLARNLLSWVCVLLKAADVRAAVVLGADILAEVWDDQSRTVLPSTVSPAPKKIGSKTGTLKADQWRSLGTIHLVITLTRLWAFSDSRRKLMLENFMHLVSSIQLANLRHTSPAVIRDYDEHYMCYLRGFLELYKEVPLMPTNHLAAHYSEFMSGFGPSPAWRGWALERFNHMLQGIPTNAKSGELELTMMHHSSRAANVRPMLKSGQLPAELADLESEFDKAFRSDFRGTRMSDILGLGDAAKMQVKDIEGRPTFRNEVVRRVLIGHLNGEPSGLDGESLS
;
A
#
# COMPACT_ATOMS: atom_id res chain seq x y z
N MET A 1 -35.94 -5.62 -0.48
CA MET A 1 -35.43 -5.91 -1.84
C MET A 1 -35.48 -4.65 -2.69
N HIS A 2 -34.34 -4.07 -3.08
CA HIS A 2 -34.31 -2.99 -4.09
C HIS A 2 -34.29 -3.59 -5.50
N ARG A 3 -35.47 -3.78 -6.11
CA ARG A 3 -35.57 -4.17 -7.54
C ARG A 3 -35.45 -2.93 -8.42
N GLY A 4 -34.27 -2.65 -8.97
CA GLY A 4 -34.09 -1.54 -9.91
C GLY A 4 -32.72 -1.41 -10.58
N HIS A 5 -32.70 -0.77 -11.75
CA HIS A 5 -31.55 -0.13 -12.42
C HIS A 5 -30.36 -0.97 -12.93
N ILE A 6 -30.44 -2.31 -13.02
CA ILE A 6 -29.35 -3.10 -13.65
C ILE A 6 -29.42 -3.10 -15.19
N ASP A 7 -30.61 -3.19 -15.80
CA ASP A 7 -30.76 -3.37 -17.26
C ASP A 7 -30.13 -2.28 -18.13
N ARG A 8 -29.82 -1.11 -17.57
CA ARG A 8 -29.07 -0.05 -18.27
C ARG A 8 -27.64 -0.48 -18.62
N PHE A 9 -27.00 -1.35 -17.83
CA PHE A 9 -25.65 -1.83 -18.06
C PHE A 9 -25.57 -2.93 -19.14
N PHE A 10 -26.70 -3.53 -19.52
CA PHE A 10 -26.79 -4.49 -20.62
C PHE A 10 -27.12 -3.82 -21.97
N ARG A 11 -27.26 -2.50 -22.00
CA ARG A 11 -27.41 -1.73 -23.24
C ARG A 11 -26.06 -1.67 -23.95
N LYS A 12 -26.04 -1.94 -25.26
CA LYS A 12 -24.86 -1.78 -26.13
C LYS A 12 -25.00 -0.52 -27.01
N PRO A 13 -24.76 0.70 -26.48
CA PRO A 13 -25.07 1.95 -27.19
C PRO A 13 -24.19 2.23 -28.41
N PHE A 14 -23.08 1.50 -28.61
CA PHE A 14 -22.28 1.57 -29.83
C PHE A 14 -22.85 0.71 -30.97
N LEU A 15 -23.41 -0.47 -30.69
CA LEU A 15 -23.99 -1.35 -31.73
C LEU A 15 -25.27 -0.79 -32.37
N ASN A 16 -26.02 0.02 -31.63
CA ASN A 16 -27.31 0.57 -32.08
C ASN A 16 -27.14 1.91 -32.83
N VAL A 17 -25.98 2.13 -33.45
CA VAL A 17 -25.55 3.39 -34.07
C VAL A 17 -24.68 3.08 -35.29
N ASP A 18 -24.83 3.84 -36.37
CA ASP A 18 -23.98 3.74 -37.59
C ASP A 18 -22.47 3.71 -37.24
N PRO A 19 -21.65 2.87 -37.92
CA PRO A 19 -20.22 2.74 -37.60
C PRO A 19 -19.42 4.04 -37.68
N SER A 20 -19.72 4.95 -38.61
CA SER A 20 -19.03 6.25 -38.73
C SER A 20 -19.35 7.15 -37.54
N LEU A 21 -20.62 7.16 -37.11
CA LEU A 21 -21.09 7.85 -35.91
C LEU A 21 -20.51 7.22 -34.63
N ALA A 22 -20.41 5.89 -34.57
CA ALA A 22 -19.80 5.15 -33.46
C ALA A 22 -18.30 5.47 -33.32
N ALA A 23 -17.55 5.47 -34.42
CA ALA A 23 -16.13 5.85 -34.46
C ALA A 23 -15.91 7.32 -34.01
N ALA A 24 -16.77 8.24 -34.44
CA ALA A 24 -16.74 9.64 -33.99
C ALA A 24 -16.98 9.77 -32.48
N CYS A 25 -17.89 8.97 -31.91
CA CYS A 25 -18.13 8.93 -30.46
C CYS A 25 -16.97 8.29 -29.69
N HIS A 26 -16.42 7.17 -30.20
CA HIS A 26 -15.26 6.47 -29.66
C HIS A 26 -14.04 7.41 -29.54
N LEU A 27 -13.71 8.14 -30.61
CA LEU A 27 -12.60 9.10 -30.62
C LEU A 27 -12.82 10.24 -29.62
N ALA A 28 -14.01 10.85 -29.59
CA ALA A 28 -14.31 11.98 -28.70
C ALA A 28 -14.28 11.59 -27.21
N LEU A 29 -14.78 10.39 -26.87
CA LEU A 29 -14.73 9.85 -25.51
C LEU A 29 -13.29 9.49 -25.10
N THR A 30 -12.54 8.81 -25.99
CA THR A 30 -11.12 8.47 -25.79
C THR A 30 -10.27 9.72 -25.52
N LEU A 31 -10.42 10.76 -26.35
CA LEU A 31 -9.71 12.03 -26.15
C LEU A 31 -10.07 12.69 -24.81
N SER A 32 -11.36 12.70 -24.45
CA SER A 32 -11.83 13.42 -23.25
C SER A 32 -11.57 12.71 -21.93
N LEU A 33 -11.52 11.38 -21.91
CA LEU A 33 -11.43 10.58 -20.68
C LEU A 33 -10.10 9.85 -20.52
N LEU A 34 -9.43 9.48 -21.60
CA LEU A 34 -8.18 8.70 -21.56
C LEU A 34 -6.97 9.58 -21.94
N CYS A 35 -7.09 10.38 -22.99
CA CYS A 35 -6.07 11.38 -23.36
C CYS A 35 -6.17 12.70 -22.57
N LYS A 36 -7.16 12.82 -21.67
CA LYS A 36 -7.37 13.96 -20.75
C LYS A 36 -7.49 15.33 -21.44
N VAL A 37 -7.94 15.34 -22.70
CA VAL A 37 -8.14 16.55 -23.50
C VAL A 37 -9.28 17.38 -22.92
N SER A 38 -9.11 18.71 -22.86
CA SER A 38 -10.09 19.59 -22.23
C SER A 38 -11.41 19.66 -23.01
N ARG A 39 -12.54 19.78 -22.30
CA ARG A 39 -13.89 19.84 -22.89
C ARG A 39 -14.03 20.85 -24.04
N LYS A 40 -13.38 22.01 -23.98
CA LYS A 40 -13.39 22.99 -25.10
C LYS A 40 -12.77 22.40 -26.37
N LYS A 41 -11.63 21.69 -26.25
CA LYS A 41 -10.96 21.01 -27.37
C LYS A 41 -11.76 19.80 -27.87
N CYS A 42 -12.33 18.99 -26.98
CA CYS A 42 -13.19 17.86 -27.39
C CYS A 42 -14.45 18.32 -28.16
N ASN A 43 -15.06 19.43 -27.73
CA ASN A 43 -16.23 20.00 -28.43
C ASN A 43 -15.85 20.57 -29.82
N TYR A 44 -14.62 21.08 -29.98
CA TYR A 44 -14.10 21.47 -31.29
C TYR A 44 -13.86 20.24 -32.20
N VAL A 45 -13.27 19.16 -31.69
CA VAL A 45 -13.11 17.89 -32.44
C VAL A 45 -14.47 17.34 -32.87
N LEU A 46 -15.50 17.37 -32.01
CA LEU A 46 -16.87 17.00 -32.35
C LEU A 46 -17.47 17.89 -33.46
N ALA A 47 -17.15 19.19 -33.48
CA ALA A 47 -17.55 20.08 -34.57
C ALA A 47 -16.86 19.74 -35.90
N CYS A 48 -15.56 19.43 -35.88
CA CYS A 48 -14.79 18.98 -37.04
C CYS A 48 -15.32 17.66 -37.61
N LEU A 49 -15.59 16.66 -36.75
CA LEU A 49 -16.17 15.38 -37.16
C LEU A 49 -17.54 15.55 -37.80
N ARG A 50 -18.41 16.42 -37.24
CA ARG A 50 -19.70 16.78 -37.84
C ARG A 50 -19.56 17.44 -39.21
N PHE A 51 -18.54 18.27 -39.42
CA PHE A 51 -18.27 18.88 -40.72
C PHE A 51 -17.78 17.83 -41.74
N ILE A 52 -16.79 17.00 -41.38
CA ILE A 52 -16.23 15.97 -42.25
C ILE A 52 -17.31 14.98 -42.69
N ILE A 53 -18.05 14.40 -41.74
CA ILE A 53 -19.10 13.42 -42.03
C ILE A 53 -20.20 14.06 -42.88
N ARG A 54 -20.59 15.32 -42.63
CA ARG A 54 -21.55 16.02 -43.49
C ARG A 54 -21.05 16.13 -44.93
N ARG A 55 -19.81 16.56 -45.15
CA ARG A 55 -19.23 16.72 -46.50
C ARG A 55 -19.00 15.40 -47.24
N LEU A 56 -19.03 14.26 -46.53
CA LEU A 56 -19.06 12.92 -47.13
C LEU A 56 -20.50 12.51 -47.50
N LEU A 57 -21.46 12.67 -46.58
CA LEU A 57 -22.88 12.36 -46.84
C LEU A 57 -23.47 13.23 -47.96
N ASP A 58 -23.13 14.52 -48.01
CA ASP A 58 -23.50 15.46 -49.09
C ASP A 58 -23.09 14.92 -50.49
N LYS A 59 -22.02 14.10 -50.59
CA LYS A 59 -21.57 13.46 -51.84
C LYS A 59 -22.28 12.16 -52.16
N VAL A 60 -22.58 11.34 -51.14
CA VAL A 60 -23.19 10.01 -51.31
C VAL A 60 -24.71 10.10 -51.50
N LYS A 61 -25.35 11.21 -51.10
CA LYS A 61 -26.80 11.44 -51.13
C LYS A 61 -27.62 10.46 -50.27
N ASP A 62 -27.03 9.86 -49.26
CA ASP A 62 -27.73 8.99 -48.31
C ASP A 62 -28.64 9.85 -47.38
N PRO A 63 -29.97 9.65 -47.40
CA PRO A 63 -30.91 10.41 -46.57
C PRO A 63 -31.10 9.83 -45.15
N PHE A 64 -30.58 8.63 -44.86
CA PHE A 64 -30.83 7.91 -43.61
C PHE A 64 -29.84 8.28 -42.49
N ILE A 65 -28.61 8.67 -42.82
CA ILE A 65 -27.57 8.97 -41.81
C ILE A 65 -27.75 10.39 -41.21
N ARG A 66 -28.45 10.46 -40.07
CA ARG A 66 -28.77 11.73 -39.38
C ARG A 66 -27.60 12.30 -38.58
N LEU A 67 -27.00 13.38 -39.11
CA LEU A 67 -25.88 14.15 -38.51
C LEU A 67 -26.11 14.71 -37.09
N ASP A 68 -27.36 14.92 -36.67
CA ASP A 68 -27.67 15.38 -35.31
C ASP A 68 -27.39 14.32 -34.23
N SER A 69 -27.11 13.09 -34.66
CA SER A 69 -26.64 12.00 -33.81
C SER A 69 -25.26 12.24 -33.19
N ILE A 70 -24.43 13.17 -33.71
CA ILE A 70 -23.17 13.59 -33.08
C ILE A 70 -23.43 14.85 -32.25
N PRO A 71 -23.29 14.80 -30.91
CA PRO A 71 -23.53 15.97 -30.06
C PRO A 71 -22.47 17.06 -30.23
N ARG A 72 -22.87 18.32 -30.03
CA ARG A 72 -21.95 19.49 -30.00
C ARG A 72 -21.20 19.64 -28.65
N ASP A 73 -21.56 18.87 -27.64
CA ASP A 73 -20.97 18.92 -26.30
C ASP A 73 -20.70 17.51 -25.76
N ILE A 74 -19.46 17.24 -25.36
CA ILE A 74 -19.01 15.95 -24.83
C ILE A 74 -19.86 15.46 -23.64
N ARG A 75 -20.43 16.38 -22.84
CA ARG A 75 -21.37 16.06 -21.75
C ARG A 75 -22.63 15.32 -22.20
N THR A 76 -23.03 15.47 -23.47
CA THR A 76 -24.16 14.72 -24.02
C THR A 76 -23.76 13.32 -24.46
N LEU A 77 -22.49 13.08 -24.84
CA LEU A 77 -21.96 11.72 -24.97
C LEU A 77 -21.85 11.03 -23.61
N LEU A 78 -21.28 11.70 -22.58
CA LEU A 78 -21.17 11.12 -21.23
C LEU A 78 -22.51 10.59 -20.68
N ARG A 79 -23.60 11.35 -20.90
CA ARG A 79 -24.96 10.95 -20.52
C ARG A 79 -25.58 9.90 -21.45
N ARG A 80 -25.38 10.00 -22.77
CA ARG A 80 -25.90 9.01 -23.76
C ARG A 80 -25.33 7.60 -23.54
N PHE A 81 -24.09 7.51 -23.07
CA PHE A 81 -23.38 6.26 -22.80
C PHE A 81 -23.43 5.83 -21.32
N ASP A 82 -24.25 6.50 -20.49
CA ASP A 82 -24.40 6.25 -19.03
C ASP A 82 -23.04 6.06 -18.32
N LEU A 83 -22.10 6.98 -18.57
CA LEU A 83 -20.73 6.90 -18.05
C LEU A 83 -20.56 7.56 -16.69
N ASP A 84 -21.55 8.33 -16.24
CA ASP A 84 -21.53 8.96 -14.93
C ASP A 84 -21.71 7.92 -13.80
N PRO A 85 -20.90 7.99 -12.72
CA PRO A 85 -21.11 7.14 -11.55
C PRO A 85 -22.39 7.54 -10.82
N VAL A 86 -23.10 6.54 -10.27
CA VAL A 86 -24.08 6.80 -9.21
C VAL A 86 -23.30 7.15 -7.96
N VAL A 87 -23.63 8.29 -7.35
CA VAL A 87 -22.97 8.81 -6.16
C VAL A 87 -24.00 9.36 -5.18
N THR A 88 -23.77 9.16 -3.88
CA THR A 88 -24.45 9.93 -2.84
C THR A 88 -23.56 11.12 -2.46
N SER A 89 -24.13 12.32 -2.50
CA SER A 89 -23.45 13.56 -2.11
C SER A 89 -23.63 13.85 -0.63
N TYR A 90 -22.55 14.23 0.03
CA TYR A 90 -22.51 14.62 1.43
C TYR A 90 -21.90 16.01 1.57
N VAL A 91 -22.53 16.84 2.39
CA VAL A 91 -21.94 18.04 2.99
C VAL A 91 -21.06 17.58 4.14
N CYS A 92 -19.82 18.05 4.18
CA CYS A 92 -18.83 17.65 5.17
C CYS A 92 -18.49 18.84 6.08
N CYS A 93 -18.49 18.62 7.40
CA CYS A 93 -18.03 19.63 8.34
C CYS A 93 -16.57 20.02 8.04
N PRO A 94 -16.25 21.32 7.88
CA PRO A 94 -14.87 21.74 7.61
C PRO A 94 -13.93 21.42 8.79
N THR A 95 -14.47 21.37 10.01
CA THR A 95 -13.74 21.18 11.27
C THR A 95 -13.60 19.70 11.62
N CYS A 96 -14.70 19.02 11.98
CA CYS A 96 -14.69 17.65 12.52
C CYS A 96 -14.92 16.54 11.47
N TYR A 97 -14.95 16.90 10.18
CA TYR A 97 -15.20 16.00 9.02
C TYR A 97 -16.55 15.24 9.00
N CYS A 98 -17.41 15.36 10.01
CA CYS A 98 -18.72 14.71 10.06
C CYS A 98 -19.56 14.98 8.80
N LEU A 99 -20.24 13.95 8.32
CA LEU A 99 -20.94 13.93 7.03
C LEU A 99 -22.46 14.01 7.19
N TYR A 100 -23.07 14.95 6.48
CA TYR A 100 -24.52 15.12 6.35
C TYR A 100 -24.91 14.88 4.90
N LYS A 101 -25.89 14.01 4.65
CA LYS A 101 -26.32 13.69 3.29
C LYS A 101 -27.02 14.90 2.66
N GLU A 102 -26.68 15.24 1.42
CA GLU A 102 -27.17 16.49 0.78
C GLU A 102 -28.69 16.50 0.50
N THR A 103 -29.36 15.36 0.59
CA THR A 103 -30.84 15.28 0.56
C THR A 103 -31.49 15.76 1.85
N ASP A 104 -30.76 15.78 2.96
CA ASP A 104 -31.32 15.86 4.32
C ASP A 104 -31.20 17.31 4.85
N GLN A 105 -31.56 18.27 3.99
CA GLN A 105 -31.12 19.69 3.91
C GLN A 105 -31.38 20.61 5.14
N LYS A 106 -31.74 20.09 6.30
CA LYS A 106 -32.20 20.85 7.48
C LYS A 106 -31.08 21.31 8.43
N VAL A 107 -29.81 21.25 8.02
CA VAL A 107 -28.64 21.41 8.91
C VAL A 107 -27.66 22.42 8.32
N GLU A 108 -27.71 23.67 8.78
CA GLU A 108 -26.79 24.74 8.36
C GLU A 108 -25.46 24.74 9.15
N PHE A 109 -25.50 24.27 10.41
CA PHE A 109 -24.38 24.22 11.35
C PHE A 109 -24.17 22.79 11.85
N CYS A 110 -22.92 22.39 12.10
CA CYS A 110 -22.57 21.02 12.45
C CYS A 110 -23.09 20.61 13.84
N ALA A 111 -24.16 19.80 13.86
CA ALA A 111 -24.77 19.24 15.05
C ALA A 111 -23.99 18.05 15.69
N TYR A 112 -22.81 17.69 15.17
CA TYR A 112 -22.04 16.53 15.67
C TYR A 112 -21.48 16.78 17.07
N LYS A 113 -21.72 15.84 17.99
CA LYS A 113 -21.11 15.79 19.32
C LYS A 113 -20.06 14.67 19.37
N ALA A 114 -18.85 14.97 19.85
CA ALA A 114 -17.78 13.98 20.00
C ALA A 114 -17.95 13.08 21.24
N PHE A 115 -18.72 13.58 22.22
CA PHE A 115 -19.08 12.91 23.47
C PHE A 115 -20.54 13.22 23.80
N GLN A 116 -21.24 12.33 24.51
CA GLN A 116 -22.65 12.53 24.88
C GLN A 116 -22.87 13.88 25.59
N ASN A 117 -21.93 14.23 26.47
CA ASN A 117 -21.94 15.41 27.34
C ASN A 117 -21.26 16.64 26.70
N SER A 118 -20.75 16.57 25.46
CA SER A 118 -20.14 17.73 24.80
C SER A 118 -21.18 18.62 24.11
N ASP A 119 -20.83 19.88 23.87
CA ASP A 119 -21.53 20.72 22.91
C ASP A 119 -21.41 20.16 21.47
N PRO A 120 -22.34 20.53 20.57
CA PRO A 120 -22.19 20.25 19.14
C PRO A 120 -21.05 21.08 18.54
N CYS A 121 -20.42 20.56 17.48
CA CYS A 121 -19.29 21.18 16.80
C CYS A 121 -19.55 22.61 16.29
N GLY A 122 -20.80 22.98 16.03
CA GLY A 122 -21.28 24.35 15.78
C GLY A 122 -20.77 25.02 14.49
N SER A 123 -19.79 24.41 13.82
CA SER A 123 -19.15 24.95 12.61
C SER A 123 -20.15 25.04 11.46
N ALA A 124 -20.21 26.20 10.80
CA ALA A 124 -21.02 26.38 9.60
C ALA A 124 -20.65 25.35 8.52
N LEU A 125 -21.66 24.85 7.81
CA LEU A 125 -21.51 23.88 6.72
C LEU A 125 -21.57 24.54 5.33
N PHE A 126 -22.10 25.77 5.26
CA PHE A 126 -22.32 26.54 4.04
C PHE A 126 -21.69 27.94 4.13
N GLU A 127 -21.31 28.47 2.97
CA GLU A 127 -20.81 29.84 2.78
C GLU A 127 -21.52 30.48 1.58
N VAL A 128 -21.56 31.82 1.54
CA VAL A 128 -22.10 32.56 0.40
C VAL A 128 -20.96 32.90 -0.56
N ARG A 129 -21.10 32.50 -1.84
CA ARG A 129 -20.16 32.88 -2.91
C ARG A 129 -20.90 33.67 -4.00
N SER A 130 -20.39 34.84 -4.35
CA SER A 130 -20.88 35.58 -5.52
C SER A 130 -20.34 34.96 -6.81
N ILE A 131 -21.23 34.55 -7.71
CA ILE A 131 -20.89 33.92 -9.00
C ILE A 131 -21.65 34.65 -10.10
N GLY A 132 -20.93 35.41 -10.93
CA GLY A 132 -21.54 36.18 -12.02
C GLY A 132 -22.44 37.33 -11.56
N GLY A 133 -22.16 37.93 -10.39
CA GLY A 133 -22.95 39.02 -9.81
C GLY A 133 -24.24 38.55 -9.12
N LYS A 134 -24.35 37.27 -8.80
CA LYS A 134 -25.42 36.71 -7.95
C LYS A 134 -24.82 35.89 -6.83
N ASP A 135 -25.38 36.05 -5.64
CA ASP A 135 -24.91 35.35 -4.45
C ASP A 135 -25.57 33.98 -4.33
N HIS A 136 -24.73 32.97 -4.10
CA HIS A 136 -25.14 31.58 -4.01
C HIS A 136 -24.59 30.95 -2.72
N THR A 137 -25.50 30.47 -1.87
CA THR A 137 -25.17 29.61 -0.73
C THR A 137 -24.65 28.27 -1.26
N VAL A 138 -23.43 27.89 -0.87
CA VAL A 138 -22.77 26.64 -1.28
C VAL A 138 -22.14 25.94 -0.08
N ALA A 139 -22.09 24.61 -0.11
CA ALA A 139 -21.41 23.84 0.94
C ALA A 139 -19.89 24.11 0.93
N ILE A 140 -19.31 24.37 2.10
CA ILE A 140 -17.88 24.70 2.26
C ILE A 140 -16.98 23.52 1.85
N ARG A 141 -17.37 22.30 2.22
CA ARG A 141 -16.72 21.06 1.80
C ARG A 141 -17.77 20.02 1.41
N LYS A 142 -17.54 19.32 0.31
CA LYS A 142 -18.36 18.17 -0.13
C LYS A 142 -17.53 16.90 -0.20
N TYR A 143 -18.23 15.77 -0.12
CA TYR A 143 -17.72 14.44 -0.38
C TYR A 143 -18.71 13.69 -1.27
N LEU A 144 -18.20 12.93 -2.24
CA LEU A 144 -19.01 11.99 -3.03
C LEU A 144 -18.64 10.58 -2.64
N HIS A 145 -19.62 9.82 -2.17
CA HIS A 145 -19.50 8.38 -2.04
C HIS A 145 -20.04 7.71 -3.31
N GLN A 146 -19.28 6.80 -3.93
CA GLN A 146 -19.78 6.01 -5.04
C GLN A 146 -20.70 4.90 -4.53
N ASP A 147 -21.83 4.67 -5.19
CA ASP A 147 -22.75 3.58 -4.84
C ASP A 147 -22.15 2.23 -5.25
N PHE A 148 -21.70 1.44 -4.26
CA PHE A 148 -21.00 0.18 -4.50
C PHE A 148 -21.87 -0.85 -5.22
N LYS A 149 -23.17 -0.90 -4.90
CA LYS A 149 -24.15 -1.81 -5.55
C LYS A 149 -24.26 -1.52 -7.05
N SER A 150 -24.34 -0.25 -7.44
CA SER A 150 -24.39 0.20 -8.84
C SER A 150 -23.07 -0.03 -9.58
N TRP A 151 -21.92 0.09 -8.90
CA TRP A 151 -20.62 -0.23 -9.50
C TRP A 151 -20.45 -1.74 -9.70
N HIS A 152 -20.76 -2.52 -8.68
CA HIS A 152 -20.68 -3.98 -8.70
C HIS A 152 -21.66 -4.60 -9.72
N ALA A 153 -22.87 -4.05 -9.85
CA ALA A 153 -23.82 -4.41 -10.90
C ALA A 153 -23.27 -4.16 -12.32
N ARG A 154 -22.49 -3.09 -12.54
CA ARG A 154 -21.81 -2.81 -13.83
C ARG A 154 -20.59 -3.73 -14.04
N LEU A 155 -19.96 -4.19 -12.97
CA LEU A 155 -18.87 -5.15 -13.04
C LEU A 155 -19.39 -6.55 -13.42
N LEU A 156 -20.50 -6.99 -12.83
CA LEU A 156 -21.16 -8.27 -13.16
C LEU A 156 -21.96 -8.26 -14.47
N SER A 157 -22.13 -7.10 -15.12
CA SER A 157 -22.69 -7.03 -16.48
C SER A 157 -21.67 -7.33 -17.59
N ARG A 158 -20.39 -7.54 -17.24
CA ARG A 158 -19.28 -7.81 -18.17
C ARG A 158 -18.99 -9.31 -18.31
N PRO A 159 -19.15 -9.92 -19.50
CA PRO A 159 -18.90 -11.35 -19.73
C PRO A 159 -17.47 -11.79 -19.42
N ASP A 160 -16.48 -10.93 -19.69
CA ASP A 160 -15.06 -11.18 -19.38
C ASP A 160 -14.81 -11.30 -17.88
N ILE A 161 -15.49 -10.48 -17.08
CA ILE A 161 -15.34 -10.47 -15.62
C ILE A 161 -16.09 -11.63 -14.97
N GLU A 162 -17.36 -11.86 -15.31
CA GLU A 162 -18.14 -12.92 -14.67
C GLU A 162 -17.57 -14.31 -15.01
N ALA A 163 -17.09 -14.53 -16.24
CA ALA A 163 -16.41 -15.77 -16.62
C ALA A 163 -15.08 -15.98 -15.86
N ALA A 164 -14.31 -14.91 -15.61
CA ALA A 164 -13.08 -14.98 -14.83
C ALA A 164 -13.36 -15.26 -13.34
N LEU A 165 -14.40 -14.63 -12.77
CA LEU A 165 -14.84 -14.86 -11.39
C LEU A 165 -15.40 -16.28 -11.19
N ASP A 166 -16.25 -16.75 -12.11
CA ASP A 166 -16.75 -18.13 -12.13
C ASP A 166 -15.58 -19.15 -12.22
N LYS A 167 -14.51 -18.85 -12.98
CA LYS A 167 -13.31 -19.69 -13.06
C LYS A 167 -12.52 -19.66 -11.75
N ALA A 168 -12.25 -18.47 -11.21
CA ALA A 168 -11.49 -18.29 -9.97
C ALA A 168 -12.17 -18.97 -8.78
N ALA A 169 -13.49 -18.85 -8.64
CA ALA A 169 -14.25 -19.51 -7.58
C ALA A 169 -14.17 -21.05 -7.66
N ARG A 170 -14.32 -21.64 -8.86
CA ARG A 170 -14.16 -23.10 -9.06
C ARG A 170 -12.74 -23.58 -8.79
N SER A 171 -11.72 -22.81 -9.16
CA SER A 171 -10.33 -23.15 -8.84
C SER A 171 -10.08 -23.07 -7.33
N ALA A 172 -10.58 -22.03 -6.68
CA ALA A 172 -10.38 -21.79 -5.25
C ALA A 172 -11.12 -22.79 -4.34
N SER A 173 -12.30 -23.29 -4.72
CA SER A 173 -12.99 -24.32 -3.93
C SER A 173 -12.30 -25.69 -3.99
N GLN A 174 -11.56 -25.96 -5.07
CA GLN A 174 -10.80 -27.20 -5.31
C GLN A 174 -9.38 -27.20 -4.70
N VAL A 175 -8.94 -26.11 -4.04
CA VAL A 175 -7.62 -26.03 -3.41
C VAL A 175 -7.48 -27.08 -2.30
N PRO A 176 -6.40 -27.88 -2.28
CA PRO A 176 -6.13 -28.84 -1.21
C PRO A 176 -5.60 -28.10 0.03
N TYR A 177 -6.41 -27.23 0.63
CA TYR A 177 -5.99 -26.32 1.70
C TYR A 177 -5.57 -27.01 3.01
N GLN A 178 -5.85 -28.31 3.12
CA GLN A 178 -5.44 -29.16 4.24
C GLN A 178 -4.04 -29.78 4.04
N ASP A 179 -3.45 -29.68 2.86
CA ASP A 179 -2.07 -30.12 2.61
C ASP A 179 -1.06 -29.13 3.23
N PRO A 180 -0.23 -29.55 4.20
CA PRO A 180 0.75 -28.70 4.87
C PRO A 180 2.01 -28.44 4.04
N ASN A 181 2.12 -28.97 2.81
CA ASN A 181 3.24 -28.72 1.89
C ASN A 181 2.81 -27.94 0.64
N ARG A 182 1.53 -27.57 0.51
CA ARG A 182 1.00 -26.92 -0.69
C ARG A 182 1.70 -25.61 -1.04
N VAL A 183 1.81 -25.34 -2.33
CA VAL A 183 2.22 -24.02 -2.85
C VAL A 183 0.97 -23.16 -3.02
N VAL A 184 1.06 -21.90 -2.59
CA VAL A 184 -0.01 -20.89 -2.62
C VAL A 184 0.43 -19.77 -3.57
N HIS A 185 -0.26 -19.62 -4.69
CA HIS A 185 0.05 -18.68 -5.77
C HIS A 185 -0.75 -17.37 -5.70
N ASP A 186 -1.88 -17.36 -5.00
CA ASP A 186 -2.74 -16.19 -4.86
C ASP A 186 -3.56 -16.20 -3.55
N ILE A 187 -4.11 -15.04 -3.19
CA ILE A 187 -4.88 -14.83 -1.96
C ILE A 187 -6.12 -15.74 -1.84
N LEU A 188 -6.72 -16.19 -2.95
CA LEU A 188 -7.84 -17.13 -2.87
C LEU A 188 -7.43 -18.53 -2.37
N GLU A 189 -6.14 -18.88 -2.44
CA GLU A 189 -5.59 -20.19 -2.05
C GLU A 189 -5.02 -20.18 -0.62
N SER A 190 -5.05 -19.01 0.06
CA SER A 190 -4.40 -18.78 1.35
C SER A 190 -5.19 -19.32 2.55
N ASP A 191 -4.52 -19.53 3.68
CA ASP A 191 -5.11 -20.16 4.85
C ASP A 191 -6.35 -19.41 5.38
N ILE A 192 -6.28 -18.08 5.48
CA ILE A 192 -7.42 -17.27 5.95
C ILE A 192 -8.61 -17.46 5.01
N VAL A 193 -8.44 -17.29 3.69
CA VAL A 193 -9.57 -17.34 2.74
C VAL A 193 -10.17 -18.74 2.63
N GLN A 194 -9.33 -19.78 2.66
CA GLN A 194 -9.75 -21.17 2.54
C GLN A 194 -10.52 -21.68 3.76
N GLN A 195 -10.17 -21.19 4.95
CA GLN A 195 -10.82 -21.51 6.23
C GLN A 195 -11.91 -20.50 6.62
N PHE A 196 -12.04 -19.38 5.89
CA PHE A 196 -13.02 -18.33 6.20
C PHE A 196 -14.45 -18.86 6.09
N LEU A 197 -15.24 -18.71 7.16
CA LEU A 197 -16.64 -19.14 7.19
C LEU A 197 -17.58 -18.00 6.82
N GLY A 198 -18.63 -18.31 6.07
CA GLY A 198 -19.72 -17.39 5.73
C GLY A 198 -20.76 -17.25 6.84
N PRO A 199 -21.81 -16.41 6.62
CA PRO A 199 -22.93 -16.29 7.55
C PRO A 199 -23.73 -17.59 7.71
N ASP A 200 -23.62 -18.51 6.73
CA ASP A 200 -24.20 -19.85 6.76
C ASP A 200 -23.33 -20.90 7.50
N GLY A 201 -22.21 -20.49 8.10
CA GLY A 201 -21.29 -21.37 8.83
C GLY A 201 -20.45 -22.31 7.95
N LYS A 202 -20.55 -22.22 6.62
CA LYS A 202 -19.77 -23.02 5.65
C LYS A 202 -18.57 -22.25 5.14
N ARG A 203 -17.63 -22.89 4.43
CA ARG A 203 -16.52 -22.18 3.77
C ARG A 203 -17.09 -21.12 2.83
N PHE A 204 -16.68 -19.87 3.00
CA PHE A 204 -17.17 -18.75 2.20
C PHE A 204 -16.77 -18.85 0.72
N ILE A 205 -15.73 -19.62 0.38
CA ILE A 205 -15.35 -19.88 -1.02
C ILE A 205 -16.27 -20.91 -1.70
N GLU A 206 -17.03 -21.69 -0.93
CA GLU A 206 -18.00 -22.68 -1.41
C GLU A 206 -19.37 -22.02 -1.64
N ALA A 207 -19.47 -21.20 -2.69
CA ALA A 207 -20.73 -20.57 -3.10
C ALA A 207 -21.76 -21.61 -3.60
N PRO A 208 -23.01 -21.61 -3.11
CA PRO A 208 -24.12 -22.38 -3.69
C PRO A 208 -24.37 -22.05 -5.17
N GLU A 209 -25.04 -22.95 -5.89
CA GLU A 209 -25.42 -22.71 -7.29
C GLU A 209 -26.33 -21.48 -7.42
N GLY A 210 -25.98 -20.57 -8.34
CA GLY A 210 -26.68 -19.29 -8.52
C GLY A 210 -26.26 -18.18 -7.55
N GLU A 211 -25.41 -18.48 -6.56
CA GLU A 211 -24.81 -17.49 -5.65
C GLU A 211 -23.44 -16.99 -6.18
N LEU A 212 -22.94 -15.92 -5.58
CA LEU A 212 -21.61 -15.35 -5.75
C LEU A 212 -21.08 -14.99 -4.35
N ARG A 213 -19.89 -15.48 -3.98
CA ARG A 213 -19.21 -15.10 -2.73
C ARG A 213 -17.86 -14.49 -3.07
N PHE A 214 -17.62 -13.25 -2.63
CA PHE A 214 -16.44 -12.48 -3.03
C PHE A 214 -15.62 -11.97 -1.84
N ILE A 215 -14.30 -12.18 -1.91
CA ILE A 215 -13.33 -11.56 -1.03
C ILE A 215 -12.97 -10.19 -1.59
N TRP A 216 -13.07 -9.18 -0.74
CA TRP A 216 -12.72 -7.80 -1.01
C TRP A 216 -11.54 -7.37 -0.11
N GLY A 217 -10.70 -6.49 -0.62
CA GLY A 217 -9.62 -5.84 0.13
C GLY A 217 -9.89 -4.35 0.25
N PHE A 218 -9.58 -3.77 1.41
CA PHE A 218 -9.69 -2.32 1.63
C PHE A 218 -8.35 -1.63 1.39
N GLY A 219 -8.35 -0.43 0.83
CA GLY A 219 -7.15 0.39 0.68
C GLY A 219 -7.39 1.86 1.04
N PHE A 220 -6.42 2.47 1.71
CA PHE A 220 -6.42 3.89 2.03
C PHE A 220 -5.00 4.45 1.91
N ASP A 221 -4.86 5.52 1.13
CA ASP A 221 -3.58 6.21 0.91
C ASP A 221 -3.79 7.71 0.68
N GLY A 222 -2.86 8.53 1.18
CA GLY A 222 -2.94 9.98 1.25
C GLY A 222 -1.86 10.66 0.41
N PHE A 223 -2.28 11.42 -0.61
CA PHE A 223 -1.41 12.00 -1.62
C PHE A 223 -1.62 13.51 -1.80
N ASP A 224 -0.59 14.20 -2.30
CA ASP A 224 -0.70 15.60 -2.74
C ASP A 224 -1.22 15.63 -4.19
N PRO A 225 -2.39 16.23 -4.49
CA PRO A 225 -2.95 16.32 -5.85
C PRO A 225 -2.13 17.21 -6.81
N HIS A 226 -1.07 17.86 -6.34
CA HIS A 226 -0.19 18.76 -7.08
C HIS A 226 1.27 18.27 -7.20
N HIS A 227 1.57 17.06 -6.72
CA HIS A 227 2.91 16.46 -6.77
C HIS A 227 3.99 17.29 -6.02
N ALA A 228 3.65 17.95 -4.91
CA ALA A 228 4.55 18.82 -4.13
C ALA A 228 5.26 19.91 -4.96
N LYS A 229 4.58 20.43 -6.00
CA LYS A 229 5.14 21.48 -6.88
C LYS A 229 5.48 22.75 -6.09
N PRO A 230 6.74 23.26 -6.18
CA PRO A 230 7.15 24.48 -5.50
C PRO A 230 6.22 25.67 -5.78
N GLY A 231 5.98 26.49 -4.76
CA GLY A 231 5.12 27.68 -4.86
C GLY A 231 3.60 27.40 -4.80
N ARG A 232 3.17 26.14 -4.62
CA ARG A 232 1.77 25.82 -4.25
C ARG A 232 1.68 25.41 -2.77
N ALA A 233 0.53 25.71 -2.16
CA ALA A 233 0.20 25.16 -0.86
C ALA A 233 0.06 23.64 -0.94
N SER A 234 0.58 22.93 0.07
CA SER A 234 0.46 21.47 0.20
C SER A 234 -0.97 21.09 0.54
N ILE A 235 -1.75 20.76 -0.50
CA ILE A 235 -3.08 20.17 -0.35
C ILE A 235 -2.90 18.66 -0.11
N SER A 236 -3.82 18.06 0.63
CA SER A 236 -3.88 16.61 0.80
C SER A 236 -5.22 16.08 0.34
N THR A 237 -5.18 14.99 -0.40
CA THR A 237 -6.34 14.19 -0.82
C THR A 237 -6.09 12.76 -0.38
N ASN A 238 -7.09 12.06 0.16
CA ASN A 238 -6.95 10.65 0.56
C ASN A 238 -7.95 9.80 -0.22
N GLY A 239 -7.47 8.76 -0.90
CA GLY A 239 -8.31 7.85 -1.68
C GLY A 239 -8.83 6.70 -0.82
N LEU A 240 -10.13 6.42 -0.93
CA LEU A 240 -10.78 5.23 -0.33
C LEU A 240 -11.01 4.20 -1.43
N TYR A 241 -10.40 3.02 -1.26
CA TYR A 241 -10.36 1.98 -2.28
C TYR A 241 -10.96 0.67 -1.78
N VAL A 242 -11.66 -0.03 -2.67
CA VAL A 242 -12.02 -1.44 -2.46
C VAL A 242 -11.56 -2.25 -3.69
N LEU A 243 -10.93 -3.39 -3.43
CA LEU A 243 -10.29 -4.25 -4.40
C LEU A 243 -11.04 -5.58 -4.46
N LEU A 244 -11.46 -6.04 -5.64
CA LEU A 244 -12.07 -7.36 -5.79
C LEU A 244 -10.98 -8.44 -5.79
N MET A 245 -10.59 -8.92 -4.61
CA MET A 245 -9.53 -9.92 -4.46
C MET A 245 -9.89 -11.24 -5.15
N SER A 246 -11.18 -11.52 -5.36
CA SER A 246 -11.64 -12.68 -6.13
C SER A 246 -11.41 -12.61 -7.65
N LEU A 247 -11.02 -11.46 -8.22
CA LEU A 247 -10.52 -11.43 -9.59
C LEU A 247 -9.11 -12.03 -9.64
N PRO A 248 -8.72 -12.76 -10.71
CA PRO A 248 -7.33 -13.13 -10.94
C PRO A 248 -6.44 -11.88 -11.06
N PRO A 249 -5.15 -11.91 -10.69
CA PRO A 249 -4.41 -10.68 -10.43
C PRO A 249 -4.15 -9.79 -11.67
N ASP A 250 -4.14 -10.38 -12.86
CA ASP A 250 -4.05 -9.68 -14.15
C ASP A 250 -5.26 -8.77 -14.42
N LEU A 251 -6.44 -9.14 -13.89
CA LEU A 251 -7.66 -8.36 -13.91
C LEU A 251 -7.80 -7.49 -12.64
N ARG A 252 -7.49 -8.02 -11.45
CA ARG A 252 -7.67 -7.39 -10.14
C ARG A 252 -7.11 -5.98 -10.05
N LEU A 253 -5.91 -5.78 -10.61
CA LEU A 253 -5.15 -4.54 -10.48
C LEU A 253 -5.28 -3.62 -11.72
N GLN A 254 -6.29 -3.84 -12.57
CA GLN A 254 -6.66 -2.94 -13.66
C GLN A 254 -7.51 -1.78 -13.12
N GLN A 255 -7.26 -0.57 -13.62
CA GLN A 255 -7.98 0.66 -13.23
C GLN A 255 -9.50 0.52 -13.46
N ASP A 256 -9.90 -0.21 -14.50
CA ASP A 256 -11.28 -0.52 -14.89
C ASP A 256 -12.03 -1.40 -13.86
N ASN A 257 -11.31 -2.07 -12.97
CA ASN A 257 -11.80 -3.12 -12.07
C ASN A 257 -11.58 -2.79 -10.57
N MET A 258 -10.95 -1.64 -10.26
CA MET A 258 -10.75 -1.15 -8.89
C MET A 258 -11.87 -0.18 -8.51
N PHE A 259 -12.46 -0.34 -7.32
CA PHE A 259 -13.48 0.58 -6.82
C PHE A 259 -12.83 1.76 -6.10
N LEU A 260 -13.17 2.98 -6.51
CA LEU A 260 -12.87 4.21 -5.78
C LEU A 260 -14.15 4.61 -5.03
N ALA A 261 -14.24 4.24 -3.75
CA ALA A 261 -15.39 4.51 -2.90
C ALA A 261 -15.59 6.00 -2.63
N GLY A 262 -14.49 6.77 -2.61
CA GLY A 262 -14.48 8.19 -2.32
C GLY A 262 -13.09 8.82 -2.38
N ALA A 263 -13.03 10.15 -2.47
CA ALA A 263 -11.82 10.94 -2.31
C ALA A 263 -12.06 12.00 -1.23
N ILE A 264 -11.28 11.96 -0.15
CA ILE A 264 -11.40 12.85 1.01
C ILE A 264 -10.52 14.08 0.81
N ALA A 265 -11.11 15.27 0.86
CA ALA A 265 -10.38 16.54 0.87
C ALA A 265 -9.83 16.84 2.27
N GLY A 266 -8.52 17.12 2.38
CA GLY A 266 -7.84 17.42 3.64
C GLY A 266 -7.15 16.22 4.28
N LYS A 267 -7.08 16.20 5.62
CA LYS A 267 -6.55 15.08 6.42
C LYS A 267 -7.45 14.91 7.65
N PRO A 268 -8.49 14.05 7.61
CA PRO A 268 -9.18 13.66 8.82
C PRO A 268 -8.16 13.03 9.77
N THR A 269 -8.23 13.38 11.04
CA THR A 269 -7.38 12.81 12.08
C THR A 269 -7.93 11.47 12.57
N LEU A 270 -7.21 10.88 13.54
CA LEU A 270 -7.38 9.54 14.12
C LEU A 270 -8.76 8.91 13.94
N ASP A 271 -9.78 9.38 14.65
CA ASP A 271 -11.15 8.84 14.67
C ASP A 271 -12.14 9.58 13.76
N GLU A 272 -11.80 10.76 13.25
CA GLU A 272 -12.61 11.47 12.24
C GLU A 272 -12.74 10.67 10.92
N ILE A 273 -11.79 9.79 10.63
CA ILE A 273 -11.86 8.86 9.49
C ILE A 273 -13.07 7.91 9.58
N ASN A 274 -13.60 7.65 10.79
CA ASN A 274 -14.76 6.80 10.97
C ASN A 274 -16.01 7.36 10.26
N HIS A 275 -16.13 8.68 10.07
CA HIS A 275 -17.21 9.26 9.29
C HIS A 275 -17.24 8.77 7.83
N TYR A 276 -16.07 8.43 7.26
CA TYR A 276 -15.94 7.90 5.90
C TYR A 276 -15.89 6.36 5.87
N ALA A 277 -15.13 5.76 6.79
CA ALA A 277 -15.04 4.30 6.93
C ALA A 277 -16.41 3.68 7.19
N ARG A 278 -17.28 4.36 7.95
CA ARG A 278 -18.67 3.99 8.15
C ARG A 278 -19.39 3.67 6.85
N LEU A 279 -19.25 4.49 5.83
CA LEU A 279 -20.02 4.33 4.59
C LEU A 279 -19.60 3.07 3.82
N VAL A 280 -18.28 2.79 3.78
CA VAL A 280 -17.74 1.55 3.21
C VAL A 280 -18.17 0.33 4.04
N VAL A 281 -18.22 0.45 5.37
CA VAL A 281 -18.73 -0.60 6.26
C VAL A 281 -20.23 -0.84 6.10
N ASP A 282 -21.03 0.23 5.94
CA ASP A 282 -22.47 0.16 5.68
C ASP A 282 -22.73 -0.58 4.36
N ASP A 283 -21.95 -0.29 3.29
CA ASP A 283 -21.97 -1.06 2.04
C ASP A 283 -21.58 -2.54 2.25
N MET A 284 -20.50 -2.84 2.99
CA MET A 284 -20.06 -4.22 3.22
C MET A 284 -21.02 -5.04 4.10
N LEU A 285 -21.78 -4.41 4.99
CA LEU A 285 -22.79 -5.08 5.81
C LEU A 285 -23.96 -5.59 4.95
N ASP A 286 -24.46 -4.76 4.03
CA ASP A 286 -25.50 -5.16 3.06
C ASP A 286 -25.04 -6.32 2.16
N PHE A 287 -23.74 -6.44 1.89
CA PHE A 287 -23.14 -7.57 1.17
C PHE A 287 -22.79 -8.77 2.06
N TRP A 288 -22.73 -8.64 3.39
CA TRP A 288 -22.49 -9.79 4.26
C TRP A 288 -23.77 -10.59 4.51
N GLU A 289 -24.79 -9.92 5.05
CA GLU A 289 -26.06 -10.53 5.44
C GLU A 289 -27.15 -9.44 5.43
N PRO A 290 -28.23 -9.58 4.63
CA PRO A 290 -28.65 -10.77 3.88
C PRO A 290 -27.98 -10.96 2.51
N GLY A 291 -27.04 -10.09 2.12
CA GLY A 291 -26.45 -10.09 0.78
C GLY A 291 -27.32 -9.35 -0.26
N VAL A 292 -26.71 -9.06 -1.42
CA VAL A 292 -27.34 -8.24 -2.47
C VAL A 292 -27.75 -9.10 -3.66
N TYR A 293 -29.05 -9.17 -3.94
CA TYR A 293 -29.58 -9.86 -5.11
C TYR A 293 -29.54 -8.96 -6.35
N PHE A 294 -28.72 -9.31 -7.34
CA PHE A 294 -28.71 -8.67 -8.64
C PHE A 294 -29.70 -9.38 -9.56
N SER A 295 -30.72 -8.66 -10.05
CA SER A 295 -31.78 -9.22 -10.90
C SER A 295 -31.35 -9.76 -12.26
N ARG A 296 -30.10 -9.50 -12.68
CA ARG A 296 -29.48 -10.01 -13.91
C ARG A 296 -27.96 -9.87 -13.84
N THR A 297 -27.23 -10.89 -14.27
CA THR A 297 -25.78 -10.80 -14.56
C THR A 297 -25.51 -11.06 -16.04
N SER A 298 -24.25 -11.01 -16.49
CA SER A 298 -23.88 -11.25 -17.89
C SER A 298 -24.17 -12.66 -18.36
N ARG A 299 -24.02 -13.66 -17.47
CA ARG A 299 -24.24 -15.09 -17.73
C ARG A 299 -25.62 -15.56 -17.25
N TYR A 300 -26.16 -14.96 -16.19
CA TYR A 300 -27.42 -15.41 -15.56
C TYR A 300 -28.54 -14.39 -15.77
N ALA A 301 -29.38 -14.65 -16.77
CA ALA A 301 -30.49 -13.77 -17.17
C ALA A 301 -31.56 -13.56 -16.09
N ARG A 302 -31.69 -14.49 -15.13
CA ARG A 302 -32.58 -14.39 -13.97
C ARG A 302 -31.96 -13.69 -12.76
N GLY A 303 -30.65 -13.40 -12.79
CA GLY A 303 -29.92 -12.83 -11.66
C GLY A 303 -29.21 -13.85 -10.77
N ARG A 304 -28.48 -13.32 -9.77
CA ARG A 304 -27.69 -14.06 -8.77
C ARG A 304 -27.76 -13.32 -7.42
N LEU A 305 -27.71 -14.07 -6.33
CA LEU A 305 -27.40 -13.49 -5.01
C LEU A 305 -25.88 -13.26 -4.91
N SER A 306 -25.46 -12.14 -4.34
CA SER A 306 -24.04 -11.84 -4.14
C SER A 306 -23.73 -11.44 -2.71
N LEU A 307 -22.82 -12.18 -2.09
CA LEU A 307 -22.23 -11.93 -0.79
C LEU A 307 -20.79 -11.40 -0.93
N GLY A 308 -20.34 -10.62 0.05
CA GLY A 308 -19.03 -10.01 0.09
C GLY A 308 -18.44 -9.97 1.49
N ALA A 309 -17.13 -10.26 1.60
CA ALA A 309 -16.38 -10.16 2.84
C ALA A 309 -15.12 -9.29 2.65
N LEU A 310 -14.96 -8.26 3.48
CA LEU A 310 -13.83 -7.34 3.44
C LEU A 310 -12.69 -7.85 4.35
N LEU A 311 -11.66 -8.45 3.74
CA LEU A 311 -10.55 -9.09 4.46
C LEU A 311 -9.30 -8.18 4.54
N PRO A 312 -8.29 -8.20 3.63
CA PRO A 312 -7.04 -7.47 3.89
C PRO A 312 -7.22 -5.93 3.80
N MET A 313 -6.76 -5.22 4.84
CA MET A 313 -6.58 -3.76 4.85
C MET A 313 -5.16 -3.41 4.37
N ILE A 314 -5.06 -3.09 3.08
CA ILE A 314 -3.82 -2.85 2.34
C ILE A 314 -3.50 -1.36 2.37
N CYS A 315 -2.75 -0.94 3.40
CA CYS A 315 -2.42 0.46 3.67
C CYS A 315 -0.94 0.62 4.08
N ASP A 316 -0.41 1.84 3.94
CA ASP A 316 0.79 2.26 4.68
C ASP A 316 0.59 2.03 6.21
N LEU A 317 1.67 1.82 6.98
CA LEU A 317 1.55 1.49 8.41
C LEU A 317 0.85 2.56 9.27
N LEU A 318 0.94 3.84 8.91
CA LEU A 318 0.26 4.91 9.64
C LEU A 318 -1.22 4.97 9.24
N ALA A 319 -1.51 4.87 7.94
CA ALA A 319 -2.86 4.73 7.39
C ALA A 319 -3.60 3.49 7.97
N ALA A 320 -2.91 2.35 8.02
CA ALA A 320 -3.39 1.10 8.61
C ALA A 320 -3.78 1.30 10.08
N ARG A 321 -2.92 1.89 10.91
CA ARG A 321 -3.21 2.17 12.33
C ARG A 321 -4.31 3.20 12.52
N GLN A 322 -4.38 4.20 11.64
CA GLN A 322 -5.46 5.20 11.67
C GLN A 322 -6.83 4.54 11.50
N ILE A 323 -6.96 3.60 10.56
CA ILE A 323 -8.27 2.99 10.24
C ILE A 323 -8.57 1.73 11.07
N SER A 324 -7.58 0.90 11.41
CA SER A 324 -7.75 -0.30 12.25
C SER A 324 -7.94 -0.02 13.75
N GLY A 325 -7.96 1.25 14.18
CA GLY A 325 -8.06 1.64 15.60
C GLY A 325 -6.78 1.49 16.41
N PHE A 326 -5.75 0.80 15.90
CA PHE A 326 -4.48 0.59 16.61
C PHE A 326 -3.73 1.90 16.95
N PRO A 327 -2.91 1.89 18.01
CA PRO A 327 -2.12 3.06 18.41
C PRO A 327 -0.93 3.30 17.47
N SER A 328 -0.34 4.51 17.58
CA SER A 328 0.88 4.93 16.86
C SER A 328 2.03 3.92 16.98
N PRO A 329 2.93 3.78 15.98
CA PRO A 329 4.13 2.95 16.08
C PRO A 329 5.01 3.27 17.29
N ASN A 330 4.90 4.48 17.85
CA ASN A 330 5.69 4.98 18.97
C ASN A 330 4.95 4.90 20.33
N ALA A 331 3.76 4.29 20.38
CA ALA A 331 3.00 4.08 21.61
C ALA A 331 3.52 2.87 22.42
N THR A 332 3.15 2.79 23.70
CA THR A 332 3.63 1.77 24.67
C THR A 332 3.64 0.35 24.09
N TYR A 333 2.53 -0.09 23.49
CA TYR A 333 2.47 -1.32 22.70
C TYR A 333 2.59 -0.98 21.22
N LEU A 334 3.64 -1.46 20.58
CA LEU A 334 4.02 -1.03 19.23
C LEU A 334 3.43 -1.89 18.11
N CYS A 335 3.09 -3.15 18.39
CA CYS A 335 2.68 -4.13 17.39
C CYS A 335 1.15 -4.24 17.26
N SER A 336 0.66 -4.50 16.04
CA SER A 336 -0.75 -4.80 15.72
C SER A 336 -1.08 -6.29 15.86
N VAL A 337 -0.07 -7.16 15.83
CA VAL A 337 -0.21 -8.63 15.93
C VAL A 337 -0.05 -9.11 17.37
N CYS A 338 0.96 -8.61 18.09
CA CYS A 338 1.29 -9.00 19.47
C CYS A 338 1.29 -7.82 20.46
N GLU A 339 1.46 -8.14 21.74
CA GLU A 339 1.50 -7.21 22.87
C GLU A 339 2.94 -6.83 23.30
N ILE A 340 3.91 -6.80 22.37
CA ILE A 340 5.27 -6.33 22.69
C ILE A 340 5.31 -4.83 23.00
N THR A 341 6.16 -4.43 23.95
CA THR A 341 6.32 -3.04 24.38
C THR A 341 7.50 -2.34 23.71
N GLN A 342 7.56 -1.01 23.76
CA GLN A 342 8.75 -0.23 23.32
C GLN A 342 10.02 -0.58 24.12
N ASP A 343 9.90 -0.91 25.41
CA ASP A 343 11.03 -1.30 26.26
C ASP A 343 11.56 -2.71 25.91
N ASP A 344 10.78 -3.49 25.15
CA ASP A 344 11.04 -4.89 24.82
C ASP A 344 11.10 -5.15 23.31
N ILE A 345 11.16 -4.11 22.47
CA ILE A 345 11.24 -4.21 20.99
C ILE A 345 12.42 -5.07 20.50
N GLU A 346 13.45 -5.22 21.32
CA GLU A 346 14.68 -5.99 21.03
C GLU A 346 14.61 -7.44 21.58
N ASN A 347 13.50 -7.85 22.18
CA ASN A 347 13.23 -9.26 22.51
C ASN A 347 12.91 -10.05 21.24
N LEU A 348 13.89 -10.80 20.73
CA LEU A 348 13.76 -11.63 19.52
C LEU A 348 13.27 -13.07 19.78
N ILE A 349 12.81 -13.40 20.98
CA ILE A 349 12.34 -14.75 21.32
C ILE A 349 10.84 -14.85 21.01
N LYS A 350 10.49 -15.19 19.76
CA LYS A 350 9.09 -15.23 19.25
C LYS A 350 8.12 -16.00 20.16
N GLY A 351 8.58 -17.10 20.79
CA GLY A 351 7.77 -17.89 21.74
C GLY A 351 7.37 -17.17 23.04
N THR A 352 7.94 -16.00 23.32
CA THR A 352 7.53 -15.13 24.45
C THR A 352 6.53 -14.04 24.05
N TRP A 353 6.25 -13.88 22.74
CA TRP A 353 5.38 -12.81 22.24
C TRP A 353 3.91 -13.19 22.39
N LYS A 354 3.23 -12.60 23.37
CA LYS A 354 1.78 -12.75 23.53
C LYS A 354 1.04 -12.12 22.35
N PHE A 355 0.40 -12.96 21.54
CA PHE A 355 -0.48 -12.52 20.44
C PHE A 355 -1.73 -11.82 20.98
N ARG A 356 -2.23 -10.83 20.24
CA ARG A 356 -3.49 -10.13 20.55
C ARG A 356 -4.68 -10.99 20.15
N THR A 357 -5.71 -11.02 21.00
CA THR A 357 -7.00 -11.68 20.70
C THR A 357 -8.03 -10.68 20.16
N TYR A 358 -9.04 -11.19 19.45
CA TYR A 358 -10.15 -10.39 18.93
C TYR A 358 -10.99 -9.81 20.07
N GLU A 359 -11.29 -10.64 21.06
CA GLU A 359 -12.09 -10.35 22.25
C GLU A 359 -11.43 -9.23 23.08
N GLY A 360 -10.11 -9.32 23.27
CA GLY A 360 -9.31 -8.32 23.97
C GLY A 360 -9.26 -6.98 23.22
N HIS A 361 -9.20 -7.01 21.88
CA HIS A 361 -9.29 -5.79 21.06
C HIS A 361 -10.68 -5.15 21.18
N CYS A 362 -11.75 -5.93 21.02
CA CYS A 362 -13.13 -5.45 21.10
C CYS A 362 -13.48 -4.87 22.48
N ALA A 363 -13.07 -5.54 23.57
CA ALA A 363 -13.27 -5.02 24.92
C ALA A 363 -12.56 -3.67 25.15
N GLN A 364 -11.36 -3.49 24.62
CA GLN A 364 -10.64 -2.21 24.70
C GLN A 364 -11.28 -1.12 23.82
N ALA A 365 -11.68 -1.45 22.59
CA ALA A 365 -12.33 -0.52 21.67
C ALA A 365 -13.71 -0.06 22.19
N GLN A 366 -14.48 -0.97 22.80
CA GLN A 366 -15.74 -0.63 23.46
C GLN A 366 -15.50 0.27 24.68
N ARG A 367 -14.47 -0.01 25.49
CA ARG A 367 -14.07 0.85 26.61
C ARG A 367 -13.62 2.24 26.15
N TRP A 368 -13.07 2.39 24.94
CA TRP A 368 -12.71 3.70 24.39
C TRP A 368 -13.94 4.56 24.06
N LEU A 369 -15.06 3.95 23.65
CA LEU A 369 -16.33 4.66 23.41
C LEU A 369 -16.90 5.26 24.70
N THR A 370 -16.76 4.58 25.85
CA THR A 370 -17.27 5.04 27.15
C THR A 370 -16.38 6.11 27.82
N LEU A 371 -15.40 6.69 27.11
CA LEU A 371 -14.54 7.76 27.62
C LEU A 371 -15.13 9.12 27.21
N GLU A 372 -15.57 9.89 28.20
CA GLU A 372 -16.30 11.16 28.01
C GLU A 372 -15.45 12.38 27.65
N SER A 373 -14.12 12.24 27.53
CA SER A 373 -13.24 13.36 27.15
C SER A 373 -12.07 12.93 26.28
N GLU A 374 -11.58 13.87 25.47
CA GLU A 374 -10.44 13.64 24.58
C GLU A 374 -9.17 13.32 25.37
N ASP A 375 -8.97 13.93 26.54
CA ASP A 375 -7.83 13.64 27.41
C ASP A 375 -7.94 12.28 28.13
N ALA A 376 -9.16 11.78 28.37
CA ALA A 376 -9.34 10.40 28.80
C ALA A 376 -8.99 9.42 27.67
N ARG A 377 -9.45 9.68 26.43
CA ARG A 377 -9.09 8.91 25.23
C ARG A 377 -7.58 8.91 24.98
N LYS A 378 -6.92 10.09 25.00
CA LYS A 378 -5.46 10.24 24.84
C LYS A 378 -4.68 9.44 25.89
N ARG A 379 -5.08 9.51 27.17
CA ARG A 379 -4.48 8.71 28.26
C ARG A 379 -4.65 7.21 28.01
N PHE A 380 -5.87 6.74 27.73
CA PHE A 380 -6.14 5.33 27.47
C PHE A 380 -5.30 4.74 26.32
N ILE A 381 -5.13 5.48 25.21
CA ILE A 381 -4.32 5.05 24.07
C ILE A 381 -2.81 5.09 24.37
N ARG A 382 -2.33 6.08 25.13
CA ARG A 382 -0.94 6.12 25.65
C ARG A 382 -0.66 4.92 26.55
N ASP A 383 -1.60 4.60 27.44
CA ASP A 383 -1.49 3.55 28.45
C ASP A 383 -1.72 2.14 27.87
N GLY A 384 -2.06 2.06 26.57
CA GLY A 384 -1.93 0.85 25.76
C GLY A 384 -3.18 0.37 25.03
N GLY A 385 -4.31 1.06 25.23
CA GLY A 385 -5.58 0.72 24.58
C GLY A 385 -5.62 0.95 23.08
N VAL A 386 -6.63 0.37 22.43
CA VAL A 386 -7.02 0.64 21.03
C VAL A 386 -8.25 1.55 20.95
N ARG A 387 -8.42 2.24 19.82
CA ARG A 387 -9.58 3.11 19.54
C ARG A 387 -10.71 2.30 18.90
N TRP A 388 -11.93 2.82 18.95
CA TRP A 388 -13.01 2.32 18.09
C TRP A 388 -12.71 2.57 16.61
N THR A 389 -13.09 1.60 15.78
CA THR A 389 -13.17 1.73 14.33
C THR A 389 -14.46 1.11 13.83
N GLU A 390 -15.08 1.72 12.84
CA GLU A 390 -16.30 1.22 12.21
C GLU A 390 -16.14 -0.22 11.67
N PHE A 391 -14.91 -0.64 11.33
CA PHE A 391 -14.62 -2.00 10.88
C PHE A 391 -15.02 -3.07 11.92
N LEU A 392 -15.07 -2.73 13.21
CA LEU A 392 -15.55 -3.64 14.27
C LEU A 392 -17.06 -3.94 14.20
N ARG A 393 -17.81 -3.23 13.35
CA ARG A 393 -19.23 -3.53 13.07
C ARG A 393 -19.40 -4.73 12.12
N LEU A 394 -18.37 -5.09 11.36
CA LEU A 394 -18.37 -6.28 10.49
C LEU A 394 -18.15 -7.52 11.37
N PRO A 395 -19.12 -8.46 11.51
CA PRO A 395 -19.04 -9.54 12.51
C PRO A 395 -17.81 -10.44 12.37
N TYR A 396 -17.32 -10.58 11.15
CA TYR A 396 -16.18 -11.39 10.75
C TYR A 396 -14.82 -10.68 10.86
N TRP A 397 -14.77 -9.36 11.12
CA TRP A 397 -13.53 -8.60 11.11
C TRP A 397 -12.58 -9.00 12.26
N ARG A 398 -11.30 -9.23 11.96
CA ARG A 398 -10.26 -9.61 12.93
C ARG A 398 -9.07 -8.64 12.81
N PRO A 399 -9.02 -7.54 13.58
CA PRO A 399 -8.08 -6.44 13.37
C PRO A 399 -6.60 -6.86 13.33
N ASN A 400 -6.22 -7.81 14.19
CA ASN A 400 -4.86 -8.36 14.31
C ASN A 400 -4.43 -9.21 13.10
N LEU A 401 -5.37 -9.89 12.42
CA LEU A 401 -5.11 -10.70 11.24
C LEU A 401 -5.21 -9.88 9.95
N PHE A 402 -6.23 -9.04 9.86
CA PHE A 402 -6.66 -8.39 8.61
C PHE A 402 -5.97 -7.05 8.35
N THR A 403 -5.34 -6.43 9.36
CA THR A 403 -4.49 -5.25 9.18
C THR A 403 -3.10 -5.66 8.70
N VAL A 404 -2.97 -5.97 7.40
CA VAL A 404 -1.75 -6.54 6.82
C VAL A 404 -0.57 -5.55 6.79
N LEU A 405 0.65 -6.07 6.95
CA LEU A 405 1.86 -5.26 6.80
C LEU A 405 2.23 -5.12 5.31
N GLU A 406 1.83 -4.03 4.67
CA GLU A 406 2.12 -3.81 3.25
C GLU A 406 3.66 -3.77 2.97
N SER A 407 4.17 -4.68 2.12
CA SER A 407 5.62 -4.93 1.99
C SER A 407 6.40 -3.86 1.24
N MET A 408 5.78 -3.11 0.32
CA MET A 408 6.45 -1.99 -0.33
C MET A 408 6.81 -0.89 0.68
N HIS A 409 5.89 -0.54 1.58
CA HIS A 409 6.11 0.39 2.67
C HIS A 409 6.99 -0.20 3.78
N ALA A 410 6.78 -1.44 4.19
CA ALA A 410 7.48 -2.05 5.32
C ALA A 410 8.92 -2.44 4.99
N HIS A 411 9.13 -3.22 3.93
CA HIS A 411 10.45 -3.70 3.55
C HIS A 411 11.25 -2.63 2.83
N ASN A 412 10.77 -2.12 1.69
CA ASN A 412 11.59 -1.23 0.84
C ASN A 412 11.72 0.19 1.41
N LEU A 413 10.60 0.87 1.70
CA LEU A 413 10.60 2.27 2.14
C LEU A 413 10.99 2.48 3.61
N ARG A 414 10.96 1.42 4.44
CA ARG A 414 11.27 1.51 5.87
C ARG A 414 12.45 0.63 6.26
N ASN A 415 12.37 -0.70 6.23
CA ASN A 415 13.42 -1.55 6.81
C ASN A 415 14.74 -1.53 6.00
N LEU A 416 14.69 -1.65 4.67
CA LEU A 416 15.84 -1.58 3.76
C LEU A 416 16.45 -0.17 3.74
N ARG A 417 15.61 0.87 3.70
CA ARG A 417 16.03 2.27 3.86
C ARG A 417 16.68 2.53 5.22
N HIS A 418 16.16 1.99 6.31
CA HIS A 418 16.74 2.13 7.66
C HIS A 418 18.13 1.51 7.73
N HIS A 419 18.32 0.34 7.10
CA HIS A 419 19.64 -0.26 6.98
C HIS A 419 20.60 0.63 6.17
N ILE A 420 20.29 0.89 4.90
CA ILE A 420 21.21 1.58 3.98
C ILE A 420 21.45 3.05 4.36
N TRP A 421 20.41 3.79 4.77
CA TRP A 421 20.52 5.24 4.96
C TRP A 421 20.76 5.66 6.41
N VAL A 422 20.19 4.96 7.39
CA VAL A 422 20.28 5.35 8.80
C VAL A 422 21.39 4.59 9.52
N THR A 423 21.42 3.27 9.35
CA THR A 423 22.36 2.36 10.02
C THR A 423 23.76 2.45 9.41
N TRP A 424 23.84 2.38 8.09
CA TRP A 424 25.08 2.48 7.33
C TRP A 424 25.48 3.91 7.03
N GLY A 425 24.53 4.75 6.61
CA GLY A 425 24.81 6.11 6.17
C GLY A 425 25.45 6.16 4.79
N MET A 426 25.21 7.25 4.08
CA MET A 426 25.67 7.45 2.70
C MET A 426 26.14 8.89 2.51
N ASN A 427 27.42 9.08 2.18
CA ASN A 427 27.98 10.41 1.92
C ASN A 427 29.13 10.36 0.92
N SER A 428 28.91 10.91 -0.29
CA SER A 428 29.95 11.02 -1.32
C SER A 428 31.06 12.04 -1.00
N ALA A 429 31.02 12.71 0.16
CA ALA A 429 32.05 13.62 0.67
C ALA A 429 32.78 13.09 1.93
N SER A 430 32.74 11.78 2.20
CA SER A 430 33.46 11.15 3.32
C SER A 430 33.99 9.77 2.91
N ILE A 431 35.11 9.32 3.49
CA ILE A 431 35.64 7.96 3.28
C ILE A 431 34.78 6.91 4.01
N SER A 432 34.72 5.70 3.46
CA SER A 432 33.97 4.56 4.00
C SER A 432 34.68 3.93 5.20
N GLY A 433 34.02 3.92 6.36
CA GLY A 433 34.44 3.20 7.58
C GLY A 433 33.79 1.82 7.70
N ASP A 434 33.30 1.52 8.91
CA ASP A 434 32.62 0.27 9.31
C ASP A 434 31.29 0.52 10.06
N GLY A 435 30.80 1.77 10.02
CA GLY A 435 29.54 2.20 10.62
C GLY A 435 29.57 2.41 12.14
N GLN A 436 30.70 2.17 12.82
CA GLN A 436 30.80 2.48 14.25
C GLN A 436 30.66 3.99 14.49
N LEU A 437 29.89 4.36 15.53
CA LEU A 437 29.65 5.73 16.00
C LEU A 437 29.13 6.74 14.95
N TRP A 438 28.80 6.30 13.72
CA TRP A 438 28.22 7.13 12.66
C TRP A 438 26.82 7.65 13.03
N TYR A 439 25.96 6.79 13.59
CA TYR A 439 24.60 7.14 13.97
C TYR A 439 24.59 8.00 15.25
N LYS A 440 24.93 9.27 15.08
CA LYS A 440 24.92 10.26 16.16
C LYS A 440 23.49 10.68 16.48
N ARG A 441 22.99 10.19 17.61
CA ARG A 441 22.39 11.11 18.58
C ARG A 441 23.55 11.83 19.27
N ASP A 442 23.43 13.13 19.47
CA ASP A 442 24.44 13.87 20.24
C ASP A 442 24.60 13.24 21.62
N ALA A 443 25.85 12.95 22.00
CA ALA A 443 26.15 12.27 23.26
C ALA A 443 25.55 13.08 24.43
N PRO A 444 24.58 12.53 25.18
CA PRO A 444 23.75 13.31 26.08
C PRO A 444 24.61 13.95 27.18
N PRO A 445 24.60 15.28 27.34
CA PRO A 445 25.53 15.95 28.23
C PRO A 445 25.41 15.41 29.66
N CYS A 446 26.54 14.96 30.21
CA CYS A 446 26.61 14.37 31.54
C CYS A 446 27.54 15.20 32.45
N PRO A 447 27.02 16.21 33.17
CA PRO A 447 27.81 17.05 34.08
C PRO A 447 28.48 16.29 35.23
N ILE A 448 28.13 15.01 35.43
CA ILE A 448 28.75 14.14 36.43
C ILE A 448 30.06 13.54 35.87
N ARG A 449 30.20 13.37 34.56
CA ARG A 449 31.36 12.71 33.93
C ARG A 449 32.65 13.54 34.03
N SER A 450 32.55 14.86 34.20
CA SER A 450 33.69 15.75 34.48
C SER A 450 34.11 15.78 35.95
N ASN A 451 33.33 15.16 36.87
CA ASN A 451 33.69 15.00 38.28
C ASN A 451 34.14 13.55 38.51
N ALA A 452 35.45 13.32 38.56
CA ALA A 452 36.04 11.98 38.66
C ALA A 452 35.52 11.18 39.86
N THR A 453 35.38 11.82 41.03
CA THR A 453 34.88 11.18 42.25
C THR A 453 33.42 10.75 42.10
N ALA A 454 32.56 11.65 41.61
CA ALA A 454 31.14 11.36 41.39
C ALA A 454 30.91 10.36 40.24
N TRP A 455 31.81 10.28 39.25
CA TRP A 455 31.79 9.25 38.22
C TRP A 455 32.23 7.87 38.75
N GLN A 456 33.26 7.82 39.62
CA GLN A 456 33.65 6.58 40.31
C GLN A 456 32.52 6.03 41.20
N GLU A 457 31.69 6.87 41.81
CA GLU A 457 30.47 6.39 42.49
C GLU A 457 29.49 5.70 41.54
N LYS A 458 29.38 6.14 40.28
CA LYS A 458 28.50 5.48 39.29
C LYS A 458 29.07 4.16 38.80
N LEU A 459 30.39 4.08 38.65
CA LEU A 459 31.09 2.81 38.40
C LEU A 459 30.94 1.84 39.58
N LYS A 460 31.01 2.31 40.84
CA LYS A 460 30.70 1.50 42.03
C LYS A 460 29.24 1.04 42.07
N ILE A 461 28.27 1.89 41.71
CA ILE A 461 26.86 1.47 41.59
C ILE A 461 26.67 0.39 40.50
N LEU A 462 27.47 0.40 39.43
CA LEU A 462 27.46 -0.66 38.43
C LEU A 462 28.12 -1.96 38.93
N GLN A 463 29.21 -1.86 39.69
CA GLN A 463 29.99 -3.02 40.17
C GLN A 463 29.39 -3.71 41.40
N THR A 464 28.77 -2.95 42.32
CA THR A 464 28.30 -3.44 43.64
C THR A 464 26.96 -2.85 44.08
N GLY A 465 26.22 -2.17 43.18
CA GLY A 465 24.89 -1.63 43.48
C GLY A 465 23.76 -2.63 43.24
N SER A 466 22.61 -2.42 43.89
CA SER A 466 21.39 -3.15 43.57
C SER A 466 20.75 -2.66 42.27
N GLU A 467 19.95 -3.52 41.64
CA GLU A 467 19.24 -3.22 40.39
C GLU A 467 18.45 -1.89 40.45
N ASP A 468 17.75 -1.62 41.55
CA ASP A 468 17.01 -0.37 41.76
C ASP A 468 17.92 0.86 41.75
N LYS A 469 19.12 0.77 42.34
CA LYS A 469 20.09 1.88 42.37
C LYS A 469 20.61 2.19 40.96
N LEU A 470 20.75 1.18 40.10
CA LEU A 470 21.11 1.38 38.70
C LEU A 470 19.93 1.93 37.89
N ARG A 471 18.74 1.33 38.02
CA ARG A 471 17.48 1.80 37.40
C ARG A 471 17.10 3.21 37.83
N ALA A 472 17.53 3.69 39.00
CA ALA A 472 17.33 5.05 39.46
C ALA A 472 18.15 6.10 38.66
N GLN A 473 19.33 5.76 38.13
CA GLN A 473 20.25 6.74 37.53
C GLN A 473 19.63 7.48 36.32
N ARG A 474 20.11 8.70 36.03
CA ARG A 474 19.62 9.53 34.92
C ARG A 474 20.08 8.95 33.56
N TYR A 475 19.28 9.13 32.50
CA TYR A 475 19.57 8.61 31.15
C TYR A 475 21.00 8.90 30.65
N PRO A 476 21.58 10.11 30.80
CA PRO A 476 22.95 10.37 30.37
C PRO A 476 23.99 9.50 31.07
N VAL A 477 23.82 9.25 32.39
CA VAL A 477 24.74 8.41 33.16
C VAL A 477 24.74 6.98 32.63
N LEU A 478 23.55 6.41 32.42
CA LEU A 478 23.40 5.05 31.87
C LEU A 478 23.90 4.96 30.43
N TRP A 479 23.71 6.00 29.61
CA TRP A 479 24.23 6.05 28.24
C TRP A 479 25.76 6.05 28.20
N HIS A 480 26.41 6.88 29.02
CA HIS A 480 27.88 6.91 29.10
C HIS A 480 28.47 5.65 29.75
N LEU A 481 27.78 5.01 30.70
CA LEU A 481 28.17 3.70 31.21
C LEU A 481 28.06 2.61 30.11
N CYS A 482 27.01 2.61 29.28
CA CYS A 482 26.94 1.70 28.13
C CYS A 482 28.05 1.99 27.10
N HIS A 483 28.32 3.26 26.81
CA HIS A 483 29.36 3.68 25.87
C HIS A 483 30.75 3.18 26.30
N ASP A 484 31.14 3.39 27.56
CA ASP A 484 32.49 3.09 28.06
C ASP A 484 32.78 1.58 28.21
N LEU A 485 31.78 0.74 27.97
CA LEU A 485 31.83 -0.72 28.00
C LEU A 485 31.54 -1.34 26.62
N ASP A 486 31.45 -0.52 25.57
CA ASP A 486 30.92 -0.83 24.23
C ASP A 486 29.66 -1.72 24.24
N LEU A 487 28.70 -1.34 25.07
CA LEU A 487 27.37 -1.93 25.13
C LEU A 487 26.41 -1.26 24.15
N ARG A 488 25.32 -1.98 23.89
CA ARG A 488 24.17 -1.48 23.16
C ARG A 488 23.56 -0.27 23.89
N ARG A 489 23.57 0.87 23.19
CA ARG A 489 23.27 2.22 23.71
C ARG A 489 22.13 2.93 22.97
N ALA A 490 21.52 2.24 22.00
CA ALA A 490 20.16 2.50 21.56
C ALA A 490 19.12 2.24 22.68
N GLY A 491 17.92 2.79 22.54
CA GLY A 491 16.76 2.45 23.38
C GLY A 491 16.43 3.42 24.53
N SER A 492 15.60 2.93 25.46
CA SER A 492 15.07 3.68 26.61
C SER A 492 16.00 3.64 27.83
N LYS A 493 15.70 4.46 28.86
CA LYS A 493 16.41 4.41 30.15
C LYS A 493 16.39 3.01 30.80
N ARG A 494 15.30 2.26 30.60
CA ARG A 494 15.15 0.89 31.14
C ARG A 494 15.99 -0.11 30.35
N MET A 495 16.06 0.03 29.03
CA MET A 495 16.89 -0.80 28.17
C MET A 495 18.38 -0.63 28.51
N LEU A 496 18.86 0.61 28.66
CA LEU A 496 20.26 0.87 29.06
C LEU A 496 20.60 0.23 30.43
N ALA A 497 19.71 0.35 31.42
CA ALA A 497 19.89 -0.30 32.72
C ALA A 497 19.88 -1.84 32.61
N ARG A 498 18.99 -2.43 31.79
CA ARG A 498 18.94 -3.88 31.52
C ARG A 498 20.24 -4.38 30.86
N ASN A 499 20.76 -3.64 29.88
CA ASN A 499 21.99 -3.98 29.17
C ASN A 499 23.20 -3.96 30.11
N LEU A 500 23.27 -2.96 31.00
CA LEU A 500 24.29 -2.87 32.04
C LEU A 500 24.22 -4.01 33.06
N LEU A 501 23.01 -4.37 33.53
CA LEU A 501 22.83 -5.53 34.43
C LEU A 501 23.27 -6.84 33.76
N SER A 502 22.90 -7.04 32.49
CA SER A 502 23.31 -8.21 31.71
C SER A 502 24.83 -8.27 31.49
N TRP A 503 25.50 -7.12 31.46
CA TRP A 503 26.96 -7.02 31.31
C TRP A 503 27.71 -7.25 32.63
N VAL A 504 27.13 -6.93 33.79
CA VAL A 504 27.77 -7.27 35.09
C VAL A 504 27.98 -8.79 35.23
N CYS A 505 27.22 -9.60 34.48
CA CYS A 505 27.41 -11.05 34.38
C CYS A 505 28.45 -11.52 33.33
N VAL A 506 28.98 -10.66 32.44
CA VAL A 506 29.89 -11.05 31.33
C VAL A 506 30.94 -9.95 31.02
N LEU A 507 32.23 -10.24 31.27
CA LEU A 507 33.28 -9.22 31.35
C LEU A 507 34.08 -8.94 30.04
N LEU A 508 33.96 -7.68 29.57
CA LEU A 508 34.98 -6.87 28.83
C LEU A 508 35.36 -7.35 27.39
N LYS A 509 35.83 -6.55 26.42
CA LYS A 509 36.35 -5.15 26.27
C LYS A 509 35.74 -4.55 24.94
N ALA A 510 36.17 -3.47 24.23
CA ALA A 510 37.29 -2.51 24.31
C ALA A 510 37.07 -1.24 23.44
N ALA A 511 37.79 -0.14 23.77
CA ALA A 511 38.39 0.87 22.88
C ALA A 511 37.54 1.85 22.02
N ASP A 512 38.18 2.96 21.61
CA ASP A 512 37.61 4.17 20.98
C ASP A 512 37.85 4.20 19.45
N VAL A 513 36.81 4.54 18.67
CA VAL A 513 36.81 4.53 17.19
C VAL A 513 36.08 5.76 16.66
N ARG A 514 36.59 6.39 15.59
CA ARG A 514 35.99 7.62 15.03
C ARG A 514 34.81 7.33 14.08
N ALA A 515 33.70 8.01 14.32
CA ALA A 515 32.47 7.96 13.53
C ALA A 515 32.68 8.15 12.01
N ALA A 516 32.32 7.13 11.21
CA ALA A 516 32.42 7.17 9.75
C ALA A 516 31.28 6.39 9.05
N VAL A 517 30.77 6.93 7.94
CA VAL A 517 29.72 6.28 7.11
C VAL A 517 30.22 4.97 6.52
N VAL A 518 29.32 4.02 6.29
CA VAL A 518 29.64 2.77 5.58
C VAL A 518 29.71 2.99 4.06
N LEU A 519 28.79 3.78 3.49
CA LEU A 519 28.78 4.10 2.06
C LEU A 519 29.38 5.49 1.82
N GLY A 520 30.70 5.56 1.95
CA GLY A 520 31.52 6.72 1.61
C GLY A 520 31.89 6.81 0.12
N ALA A 521 32.71 7.78 -0.24
CA ALA A 521 33.07 8.14 -1.61
C ALA A 521 33.75 7.00 -2.40
N ASP A 522 34.59 6.21 -1.73
CA ASP A 522 35.31 5.07 -2.29
C ASP A 522 34.35 3.93 -2.67
N ILE A 523 33.49 3.50 -1.75
CA ILE A 523 32.51 2.44 -2.04
C ILE A 523 31.40 2.94 -2.99
N LEU A 524 31.01 4.22 -2.89
CA LEU A 524 30.05 4.80 -3.84
C LEU A 524 30.61 4.88 -5.27
N ALA A 525 31.90 5.14 -5.46
CA ALA A 525 32.52 5.10 -6.79
C ALA A 525 32.41 3.69 -7.41
N GLU A 526 32.72 2.65 -6.63
CA GLU A 526 32.57 1.25 -7.03
C GLU A 526 31.10 0.89 -7.37
N VAL A 527 30.14 1.36 -6.55
CA VAL A 527 28.70 1.16 -6.81
C VAL A 527 28.27 1.85 -8.12
N TRP A 528 28.75 3.07 -8.40
CA TRP A 528 28.40 3.79 -9.62
C TRP A 528 29.02 3.14 -10.87
N ASP A 529 30.21 2.57 -10.73
CA ASP A 529 30.93 1.86 -11.78
C ASP A 529 30.25 0.53 -12.14
N ASP A 530 29.91 -0.30 -11.14
CA ASP A 530 29.11 -1.52 -11.35
C ASP A 530 27.68 -1.20 -11.85
N GLN A 531 27.04 -0.13 -11.35
CA GLN A 531 25.76 0.36 -11.87
C GLN A 531 25.87 0.77 -13.35
N SER A 532 27.02 1.24 -13.82
CA SER A 532 27.23 1.62 -15.24
C SER A 532 27.29 0.39 -16.17
N ARG A 533 27.77 -0.75 -15.66
CA ARG A 533 27.83 -2.05 -16.37
C ARG A 533 26.55 -2.88 -16.25
N THR A 534 25.72 -2.62 -15.24
CA THR A 534 24.52 -3.43 -14.95
C THR A 534 23.39 -3.14 -15.95
N VAL A 535 23.08 -4.11 -16.83
CA VAL A 535 21.86 -4.08 -17.66
C VAL A 535 20.71 -4.68 -16.86
N LEU A 536 19.57 -3.97 -16.79
CA LEU A 536 18.36 -4.41 -16.10
C LEU A 536 17.24 -4.72 -17.11
N PRO A 537 16.41 -5.76 -16.88
CA PRO A 537 15.23 -6.02 -17.70
C PRO A 537 14.18 -4.93 -17.49
N SER A 538 13.33 -4.70 -18.50
CA SER A 538 12.28 -3.66 -18.51
C SER A 538 11.19 -3.85 -17.44
N THR A 539 11.15 -5.00 -16.76
CA THR A 539 10.33 -5.30 -15.57
C THR A 539 10.87 -4.67 -14.27
N VAL A 540 12.10 -4.17 -14.26
CA VAL A 540 12.78 -3.62 -13.07
C VAL A 540 13.08 -2.14 -13.28
N SER A 541 12.60 -1.28 -12.36
CA SER A 541 12.95 0.14 -12.38
C SER A 541 14.41 0.34 -11.95
N PRO A 542 15.23 1.12 -12.68
CA PRO A 542 16.60 1.40 -12.27
C PRO A 542 16.64 2.34 -11.05
N ALA A 543 17.62 2.12 -10.16
CA ALA A 543 17.99 3.13 -9.17
C ALA A 543 18.62 4.36 -9.87
N PRO A 544 18.55 5.58 -9.28
CA PRO A 544 19.20 6.75 -9.87
C PRO A 544 20.72 6.58 -10.03
N LYS A 545 21.26 7.15 -11.11
CA LYS A 545 22.70 7.25 -11.33
C LYS A 545 23.34 8.19 -10.29
N LYS A 546 24.56 7.87 -9.86
CA LYS A 546 25.32 8.62 -8.84
C LYS A 546 24.56 8.81 -7.53
N ILE A 547 24.03 7.70 -6.99
CA ILE A 547 23.36 7.71 -5.69
C ILE A 547 24.29 8.24 -4.59
N GLY A 548 23.76 9.08 -3.69
CA GLY A 548 24.54 9.75 -2.64
C GLY A 548 25.10 11.12 -3.01
N SER A 549 25.14 11.52 -4.29
CA SER A 549 25.52 12.89 -4.69
C SER A 549 24.28 13.80 -4.84
N LYS A 550 23.80 14.37 -3.72
CA LYS A 550 22.68 15.35 -3.65
C LYS A 550 21.37 14.92 -4.36
N THR A 551 21.11 13.62 -4.48
CA THR A 551 19.85 13.08 -5.01
C THR A 551 18.69 13.27 -4.02
N GLY A 552 17.48 13.57 -4.52
CA GLY A 552 16.26 13.60 -3.72
C GLY A 552 15.82 12.20 -3.24
N THR A 553 14.75 12.17 -2.43
CA THR A 553 14.21 10.93 -1.83
C THR A 553 13.89 9.86 -2.86
N LEU A 554 14.43 8.66 -2.68
CA LEU A 554 14.15 7.49 -3.53
C LEU A 554 12.75 6.92 -3.33
N LYS A 555 12.16 6.44 -4.43
CA LYS A 555 10.93 5.64 -4.45
C LYS A 555 11.16 4.19 -4.00
N ALA A 556 10.08 3.43 -3.76
CA ALA A 556 10.15 2.07 -3.24
C ALA A 556 10.85 1.07 -4.19
N ASP A 557 10.64 1.18 -5.50
CA ASP A 557 11.34 0.41 -6.53
C ASP A 557 12.82 0.79 -6.62
N GLN A 558 13.13 2.08 -6.51
CA GLN A 558 14.51 2.57 -6.48
C GLN A 558 15.28 2.08 -5.25
N TRP A 559 14.64 2.03 -4.07
CA TRP A 559 15.20 1.38 -2.89
C TRP A 559 15.41 -0.13 -3.10
N ARG A 560 14.44 -0.83 -3.70
CA ARG A 560 14.59 -2.25 -4.01
C ARG A 560 15.78 -2.50 -4.94
N SER A 561 15.82 -1.88 -6.11
CA SER A 561 16.90 -2.08 -7.08
C SER A 561 18.27 -1.64 -6.58
N LEU A 562 18.34 -0.59 -5.73
CA LEU A 562 19.57 -0.23 -5.04
C LEU A 562 20.02 -1.35 -4.08
N GLY A 563 19.15 -1.75 -3.16
CA GLY A 563 19.49 -2.69 -2.09
C GLY A 563 19.66 -4.13 -2.55
N THR A 564 18.73 -4.66 -3.35
CA THR A 564 18.66 -6.09 -3.72
C THR A 564 19.35 -6.41 -5.06
N ILE A 565 19.97 -5.43 -5.73
CA ILE A 565 20.74 -5.64 -6.96
C ILE A 565 22.09 -4.92 -6.88
N HIS A 566 22.11 -3.58 -6.95
CA HIS A 566 23.37 -2.84 -7.09
C HIS A 566 24.30 -2.99 -5.86
N LEU A 567 23.77 -2.91 -4.64
CA LEU A 567 24.55 -3.15 -3.43
C LEU A 567 24.92 -4.62 -3.27
N VAL A 568 24.09 -5.59 -3.66
CA VAL A 568 24.46 -7.02 -3.65
C VAL A 568 25.67 -7.28 -4.56
N ILE A 569 25.61 -6.83 -5.81
CA ILE A 569 26.70 -6.98 -6.80
C ILE A 569 28.00 -6.38 -6.24
N THR A 570 27.94 -5.13 -5.78
CA THR A 570 29.14 -4.38 -5.38
C THR A 570 29.71 -4.89 -4.05
N LEU A 571 28.88 -5.09 -3.03
CA LEU A 571 29.35 -5.41 -1.68
C LEU A 571 29.77 -6.89 -1.57
N THR A 572 29.14 -7.81 -2.28
CA THR A 572 29.65 -9.19 -2.39
C THR A 572 31.02 -9.21 -3.09
N ARG A 573 31.21 -8.40 -4.15
CA ARG A 573 32.51 -8.27 -4.83
C ARG A 573 33.60 -7.66 -3.93
N LEU A 574 33.26 -6.72 -3.05
CA LEU A 574 34.23 -6.00 -2.21
C LEU A 574 34.49 -6.63 -0.83
N TRP A 575 33.51 -7.29 -0.20
CA TRP A 575 33.57 -7.65 1.23
C TRP A 575 33.58 -9.16 1.52
N ALA A 576 33.12 -10.02 0.60
CA ALA A 576 32.93 -11.46 0.86
C ALA A 576 34.23 -12.20 1.23
N PHE A 577 35.37 -11.76 0.69
CA PHE A 577 36.71 -12.30 0.97
C PHE A 577 37.54 -11.38 1.89
N SER A 578 36.90 -10.60 2.77
CA SER A 578 37.60 -9.80 3.77
C SER A 578 37.48 -10.45 5.16
N ASP A 579 38.60 -10.60 5.86
CA ASP A 579 38.64 -11.09 7.26
C ASP A 579 38.25 -10.00 8.27
N SER A 580 37.30 -9.14 7.87
CA SER A 580 36.98 -7.90 8.57
C SER A 580 35.50 -7.86 8.96
N ARG A 581 35.15 -6.95 9.88
CA ARG A 581 33.77 -6.63 10.26
C ARG A 581 32.85 -6.35 9.06
N ARG A 582 33.40 -5.92 7.90
CA ARG A 582 32.64 -5.72 6.65
C ARG A 582 32.04 -7.02 6.10
N LYS A 583 32.64 -8.19 6.35
CA LYS A 583 32.06 -9.49 6.00
C LYS A 583 30.84 -9.83 6.84
N LEU A 584 30.90 -9.64 8.16
CA LEU A 584 29.74 -9.80 9.06
C LEU A 584 28.60 -8.82 8.68
N MET A 585 28.95 -7.60 8.27
CA MET A 585 27.99 -6.61 7.75
C MET A 585 27.38 -7.03 6.40
N LEU A 586 28.16 -7.64 5.50
CA LEU A 586 27.64 -8.25 4.27
C LEU A 586 26.66 -9.37 4.60
N GLU A 587 27.06 -10.34 5.42
CA GLU A 587 26.24 -11.49 5.81
C GLU A 587 24.91 -11.03 6.42
N ASN A 588 24.95 -10.10 7.38
CA ASN A 588 23.75 -9.50 7.97
C ASN A 588 22.87 -8.79 6.92
N PHE A 589 23.46 -8.05 5.97
CA PHE A 589 22.71 -7.42 4.88
C PHE A 589 22.12 -8.44 3.90
N MET A 590 22.83 -9.54 3.61
CA MET A 590 22.32 -10.62 2.76
C MET A 590 21.13 -11.34 3.39
N HIS A 591 21.11 -11.53 4.72
CA HIS A 591 19.91 -12.01 5.44
C HIS A 591 18.71 -11.06 5.26
N LEU A 592 18.92 -9.73 5.28
CA LEU A 592 17.86 -8.76 4.95
C LEU A 592 17.44 -8.84 3.47
N VAL A 593 18.37 -9.01 2.53
CA VAL A 593 18.03 -9.10 1.10
C VAL A 593 17.28 -10.40 0.79
N SER A 594 17.74 -11.56 1.27
CA SER A 594 17.07 -12.86 1.05
C SER A 594 15.64 -12.85 1.57
N SER A 595 15.42 -12.39 2.82
CA SER A 595 14.06 -12.26 3.37
C SER A 595 13.19 -11.29 2.55
N ILE A 596 13.73 -10.18 2.04
CA ILE A 596 12.99 -9.26 1.14
C ILE A 596 12.63 -9.93 -0.19
N GLN A 597 13.51 -10.75 -0.77
CA GLN A 597 13.24 -11.45 -2.03
C GLN A 597 12.20 -12.58 -1.84
N LEU A 598 12.29 -13.36 -0.77
CA LEU A 598 11.30 -14.37 -0.38
C LEU A 598 9.91 -13.73 -0.19
N ALA A 599 9.83 -12.60 0.52
CA ALA A 599 8.62 -11.76 0.66
C ALA A 599 8.17 -11.06 -0.64
N ASN A 600 8.84 -11.26 -1.76
CA ASN A 600 8.48 -10.73 -3.07
C ASN A 600 8.29 -11.82 -4.15
N LEU A 601 8.34 -13.10 -3.79
CA LEU A 601 7.97 -14.20 -4.67
C LEU A 601 6.47 -14.11 -5.06
N ARG A 602 6.12 -14.65 -6.23
CA ARG A 602 4.71 -14.76 -6.69
C ARG A 602 4.02 -16.05 -6.23
N HIS A 603 4.69 -16.82 -5.38
CA HIS A 603 4.13 -17.95 -4.67
C HIS A 603 4.71 -17.96 -3.27
N THR A 604 4.06 -18.67 -2.36
CA THR A 604 4.61 -18.99 -1.03
C THR A 604 4.34 -20.46 -0.72
N SER A 605 5.13 -21.03 0.18
CA SER A 605 4.93 -22.38 0.71
C SER A 605 5.46 -22.42 2.14
N PRO A 606 5.11 -23.44 2.94
CA PRO A 606 5.66 -23.57 4.29
C PRO A 606 7.18 -23.78 4.35
N ALA A 607 7.87 -24.00 3.22
CA ALA A 607 9.33 -23.82 3.13
C ALA A 607 9.69 -22.33 3.07
N VAL A 608 9.24 -21.62 2.03
CA VAL A 608 9.48 -20.18 1.82
C VAL A 608 9.14 -19.32 3.06
N ILE A 609 8.11 -19.70 3.82
CA ILE A 609 7.71 -19.03 5.07
C ILE A 609 8.72 -19.24 6.20
N ARG A 610 9.28 -20.46 6.36
CA ARG A 610 10.37 -20.72 7.32
C ARG A 610 11.64 -20.01 6.90
N ASP A 611 12.02 -20.13 5.64
CA ASP A 611 13.23 -19.52 5.08
C ASP A 611 13.20 -17.99 5.24
N TYR A 612 12.01 -17.38 5.06
CA TYR A 612 11.80 -15.96 5.37
C TYR A 612 12.07 -15.67 6.86
N ASP A 613 11.44 -16.41 7.77
CA ASP A 613 11.53 -16.12 9.21
C ASP A 613 12.94 -16.38 9.74
N GLU A 614 13.62 -17.42 9.27
CA GLU A 614 15.02 -17.70 9.59
C GLU A 614 15.93 -16.58 9.11
N HIS A 615 15.89 -16.23 7.81
CA HIS A 615 16.72 -15.13 7.29
C HIS A 615 16.39 -13.82 8.01
N TYR A 616 15.12 -13.50 8.25
CA TYR A 616 14.73 -12.24 8.87
C TYR A 616 15.09 -12.18 10.36
N MET A 617 15.00 -13.27 11.10
CA MET A 617 15.41 -13.33 12.51
C MET A 617 16.94 -13.35 12.67
N CYS A 618 17.68 -14.01 11.78
CA CYS A 618 19.14 -13.90 11.73
C CYS A 618 19.60 -12.49 11.34
N TYR A 619 18.87 -11.80 10.44
CA TYR A 619 19.06 -10.37 10.21
C TYR A 619 18.89 -9.55 11.50
N LEU A 620 17.79 -9.73 12.24
CA LEU A 620 17.56 -8.95 13.47
C LEU A 620 18.63 -9.22 14.56
N ARG A 621 19.08 -10.46 14.74
CA ARG A 621 20.15 -10.81 15.71
C ARG A 621 21.46 -10.08 15.38
N GLY A 622 21.99 -10.31 14.17
CA GLY A 622 23.22 -9.64 13.71
C GLY A 622 23.09 -8.11 13.66
N PHE A 623 21.89 -7.56 13.48
CA PHE A 623 21.67 -6.11 13.55
C PHE A 623 21.86 -5.57 14.97
N LEU A 624 21.32 -6.28 15.99
CA LEU A 624 21.48 -5.87 17.39
C LEU A 624 22.95 -5.91 17.83
N GLU A 625 23.69 -6.91 17.37
CA GLU A 625 25.12 -7.15 17.64
C GLU A 625 26.04 -6.13 16.93
N LEU A 626 25.86 -5.95 15.61
CA LEU A 626 26.73 -5.08 14.80
C LEU A 626 26.48 -3.59 15.03
N TYR A 627 25.21 -3.19 15.24
CA TYR A 627 24.79 -1.78 15.21
C TYR A 627 24.27 -1.31 16.58
N LYS A 628 25.17 -1.36 17.57
CA LYS A 628 24.95 -1.03 19.00
C LYS A 628 24.36 0.38 19.26
N GLU A 629 24.54 1.31 18.33
CA GLU A 629 24.01 2.68 18.36
C GLU A 629 22.56 2.80 17.87
N VAL A 630 22.17 1.91 16.94
CA VAL A 630 21.02 2.13 16.05
C VAL A 630 19.80 1.40 16.60
N PRO A 631 18.68 2.08 16.89
CA PRO A 631 17.48 1.42 17.37
C PRO A 631 16.86 0.55 16.28
N LEU A 632 16.25 -0.58 16.68
CA LEU A 632 15.24 -1.22 15.84
C LEU A 632 14.04 -0.29 15.70
N MET A 633 13.47 -0.24 14.50
CA MET A 633 12.21 0.47 14.25
C MET A 633 11.02 -0.45 14.58
N PRO A 634 9.84 0.08 14.91
CA PRO A 634 8.62 -0.72 15.06
C PRO A 634 8.26 -1.56 13.82
N THR A 635 8.74 -1.18 12.63
CA THR A 635 8.63 -1.97 11.40
C THR A 635 9.63 -3.10 11.27
N ASN A 636 10.76 -3.04 11.98
CA ASN A 636 11.67 -4.17 12.05
C ASN A 636 11.01 -5.31 12.82
N HIS A 637 10.44 -5.04 14.00
CA HIS A 637 9.67 -6.02 14.75
C HIS A 637 8.42 -6.49 14.00
N LEU A 638 7.59 -5.59 13.45
CA LEU A 638 6.35 -6.00 12.79
C LEU A 638 6.59 -6.86 11.53
N ALA A 639 7.74 -6.73 10.86
CA ALA A 639 8.14 -7.62 9.77
C ALA A 639 8.74 -8.97 10.23
N ALA A 640 8.93 -9.21 11.53
CA ALA A 640 9.16 -10.55 12.09
C ALA A 640 7.84 -11.32 12.32
N HIS A 641 6.68 -10.66 12.14
CA HIS A 641 5.37 -11.29 12.00
C HIS A 641 4.96 -11.47 10.52
N TYR A 642 5.91 -11.37 9.58
CA TYR A 642 5.56 -11.42 8.15
C TYR A 642 5.25 -12.84 7.66
N SER A 643 5.84 -13.86 8.29
CA SER A 643 5.48 -15.27 8.15
C SER A 643 3.97 -15.51 8.33
N GLU A 644 3.36 -14.88 9.34
CA GLU A 644 1.94 -14.99 9.65
C GLU A 644 1.05 -14.36 8.57
N PHE A 645 1.48 -13.24 7.98
CA PHE A 645 0.77 -12.65 6.83
C PHE A 645 0.96 -13.48 5.54
N MET A 646 2.13 -14.10 5.34
CA MET A 646 2.39 -14.98 4.18
C MET A 646 1.60 -16.28 4.23
N SER A 647 1.43 -16.91 5.41
CA SER A 647 0.51 -18.04 5.56
C SER A 647 -0.94 -17.58 5.40
N GLY A 648 -1.31 -16.50 6.10
CA GLY A 648 -2.67 -16.00 6.17
C GLY A 648 -3.25 -15.57 4.82
N PHE A 649 -2.55 -14.73 4.07
CA PHE A 649 -3.01 -14.13 2.81
C PHE A 649 -2.21 -14.55 1.55
N GLY A 650 -1.32 -15.52 1.68
CA GLY A 650 -0.54 -16.01 0.54
C GLY A 650 0.51 -15.00 0.07
N PRO A 651 0.97 -15.09 -1.19
CA PRO A 651 2.11 -14.32 -1.67
C PRO A 651 1.82 -12.83 -1.78
N SER A 652 2.73 -12.02 -1.25
CA SER A 652 2.61 -10.58 -1.09
C SER A 652 2.24 -9.76 -2.35
N PRO A 653 2.61 -10.15 -3.59
CA PRO A 653 2.09 -9.51 -4.80
C PRO A 653 0.56 -9.43 -4.89
N ALA A 654 -0.17 -10.37 -4.27
CA ALA A 654 -1.63 -10.39 -4.27
C ALA A 654 -2.26 -9.26 -3.43
N TRP A 655 -1.55 -8.74 -2.42
CA TRP A 655 -2.08 -7.82 -1.39
C TRP A 655 -1.17 -6.60 -1.10
N ARG A 656 -0.38 -6.14 -2.08
CA ARG A 656 0.56 -5.00 -1.94
C ARG A 656 0.08 -3.67 -2.53
N GLY A 657 0.59 -2.57 -1.98
CA GLY A 657 0.11 -1.20 -2.18
C GLY A 657 0.40 -0.57 -3.55
N TRP A 658 1.25 -1.19 -4.38
CA TRP A 658 1.64 -0.70 -5.71
C TRP A 658 0.46 -0.33 -6.63
N ALA A 659 -0.68 -1.01 -6.52
CA ALA A 659 -1.86 -0.67 -7.33
C ALA A 659 -2.51 0.66 -6.89
N LEU A 660 -2.51 0.95 -5.57
CA LEU A 660 -3.07 2.16 -4.99
C LEU A 660 -2.21 3.38 -5.36
N GLU A 661 -0.88 3.30 -5.27
CA GLU A 661 0.03 4.35 -5.76
C GLU A 661 -0.19 4.66 -7.25
N ARG A 662 -0.32 3.63 -8.09
CA ARG A 662 -0.59 3.79 -9.53
C ARG A 662 -1.95 4.44 -9.80
N PHE A 663 -2.94 4.22 -8.94
CA PHE A 663 -4.25 4.87 -9.02
C PHE A 663 -4.16 6.32 -8.54
N ASN A 664 -3.49 6.60 -7.42
CA ASN A 664 -3.23 7.95 -6.93
C ASN A 664 -2.47 8.80 -7.97
N HIS A 665 -1.45 8.26 -8.64
CA HIS A 665 -0.76 8.94 -9.74
C HIS A 665 -1.67 9.20 -10.96
N MET A 666 -2.60 8.29 -11.27
CA MET A 666 -3.62 8.55 -12.29
C MET A 666 -4.51 9.74 -11.91
N LEU A 667 -4.95 9.81 -10.65
CA LEU A 667 -5.78 10.88 -10.09
C LEU A 667 -5.05 12.23 -10.06
N GLN A 668 -3.82 12.27 -9.54
CA GLN A 668 -2.93 13.44 -9.55
C GLN A 668 -2.76 14.03 -10.96
N GLY A 669 -2.79 13.18 -11.99
CA GLY A 669 -2.73 13.61 -13.39
C GLY A 669 -4.07 14.05 -14.00
N ILE A 670 -5.17 14.17 -13.26
CA ILE A 670 -6.47 14.63 -13.79
C ILE A 670 -6.49 16.16 -13.84
N PRO A 671 -6.92 16.81 -14.95
CA PRO A 671 -7.10 18.26 -14.99
C PRO A 671 -8.21 18.72 -14.04
N THR A 672 -7.84 19.35 -12.93
CA THR A 672 -8.75 19.93 -11.92
C THR A 672 -8.63 21.45 -11.86
N ASN A 673 -9.53 22.10 -11.12
CA ASN A 673 -9.48 23.54 -10.85
C ASN A 673 -8.56 23.93 -9.68
N ALA A 674 -7.82 22.97 -9.10
CA ALA A 674 -6.93 23.15 -7.96
C ALA A 674 -7.58 23.67 -6.65
N LYS A 675 -8.92 23.56 -6.52
CA LYS A 675 -9.63 23.87 -5.27
C LYS A 675 -9.90 22.60 -4.46
N SER A 676 -9.37 22.54 -3.24
CA SER A 676 -9.69 21.47 -2.28
C SER A 676 -11.21 21.40 -2.03
N GLY A 677 -11.78 20.20 -1.99
CA GLY A 677 -13.23 19.97 -1.88
C GLY A 677 -14.00 20.05 -3.21
N GLU A 678 -13.40 20.58 -4.28
CA GLU A 678 -13.95 20.55 -5.65
C GLU A 678 -13.12 19.64 -6.59
N LEU A 679 -11.80 19.57 -6.36
CA LEU A 679 -10.88 18.73 -7.13
C LEU A 679 -11.12 17.24 -6.87
N GLU A 680 -11.47 16.86 -5.65
CA GLU A 680 -11.84 15.48 -5.27
C GLU A 680 -13.09 15.01 -6.03
N LEU A 681 -14.11 15.86 -6.11
CA LEU A 681 -15.35 15.57 -6.86
C LEU A 681 -15.03 15.38 -8.36
N THR A 682 -14.11 16.20 -8.88
CA THR A 682 -13.63 16.13 -10.27
C THR A 682 -12.85 14.83 -10.51
N MET A 683 -11.99 14.42 -9.57
CA MET A 683 -11.26 13.16 -9.60
C MET A 683 -12.22 11.97 -9.60
N MET A 684 -13.16 11.91 -8.65
CA MET A 684 -14.21 10.89 -8.55
C MET A 684 -14.96 10.70 -9.85
N HIS A 685 -15.52 11.78 -10.42
CA HIS A 685 -16.29 11.68 -11.66
C HIS A 685 -15.42 11.29 -12.86
N HIS A 686 -14.20 11.81 -12.99
CA HIS A 686 -13.36 11.54 -14.16
C HIS A 686 -12.77 10.13 -14.15
N SER A 687 -12.26 9.64 -13.01
CA SER A 687 -11.76 8.26 -12.89
C SER A 687 -12.87 7.24 -13.16
N SER A 688 -14.06 7.46 -12.59
CA SER A 688 -15.22 6.59 -12.77
C SER A 688 -15.69 6.57 -14.23
N ARG A 689 -15.79 7.73 -14.90
CA ARG A 689 -16.12 7.79 -16.33
C ARG A 689 -15.08 7.07 -17.20
N ALA A 690 -13.79 7.19 -16.86
CA ALA A 690 -12.71 6.50 -17.57
C ALA A 690 -12.75 4.97 -17.37
N ALA A 691 -13.00 4.50 -16.15
CA ALA A 691 -13.23 3.08 -15.86
C ALA A 691 -14.50 2.55 -16.55
N ASN A 692 -15.60 3.31 -16.51
CA ASN A 692 -16.87 2.96 -17.14
C ASN A 692 -16.80 2.87 -18.67
N VAL A 693 -15.98 3.71 -19.33
CA VAL A 693 -15.92 3.76 -20.80
C VAL A 693 -15.01 2.70 -21.39
N ARG A 694 -13.89 2.34 -20.75
CA ARG A 694 -12.92 1.39 -21.31
C ARG A 694 -13.53 0.02 -21.69
N PRO A 695 -14.39 -0.63 -20.89
CA PRO A 695 -15.12 -1.85 -21.27
C PRO A 695 -16.13 -1.70 -22.42
N MET A 696 -16.41 -0.47 -22.87
CA MET A 696 -17.31 -0.16 -23.99
C MET A 696 -16.56 0.21 -25.28
N LEU A 697 -15.24 0.46 -25.18
CA LEU A 697 -14.31 0.70 -26.29
C LEU A 697 -13.47 -0.56 -26.61
N LYS A 698 -13.83 -1.69 -26.01
CA LYS A 698 -13.19 -3.01 -26.12
C LYS A 698 -14.25 -4.11 -25.88
N SER A 699 -13.84 -5.37 -25.92
CA SER A 699 -14.68 -6.55 -25.55
C SER A 699 -15.88 -6.77 -26.48
N GLY A 700 -15.78 -6.43 -27.77
CA GLY A 700 -16.86 -6.68 -28.75
C GLY A 700 -18.14 -5.89 -28.43
N GLN A 701 -17.98 -4.65 -27.96
CA GLN A 701 -19.08 -3.71 -27.79
C GLN A 701 -19.20 -2.71 -28.95
N LEU A 702 -18.15 -2.59 -29.78
CA LEU A 702 -18.17 -1.81 -31.01
C LEU A 702 -18.81 -2.60 -32.18
N PRO A 703 -19.36 -1.92 -33.20
CA PRO A 703 -19.76 -2.55 -34.47
C PRO A 703 -18.62 -3.34 -35.10
N ALA A 704 -18.94 -4.38 -35.88
CA ALA A 704 -17.94 -5.28 -36.46
C ALA A 704 -16.95 -4.55 -37.39
N GLU A 705 -17.43 -3.52 -38.07
CA GLU A 705 -16.69 -2.61 -38.95
C GLU A 705 -15.63 -1.78 -38.19
N LEU A 706 -15.70 -1.74 -36.85
CA LEU A 706 -14.75 -1.07 -35.97
C LEU A 706 -13.88 -2.04 -35.15
N ALA A 707 -13.91 -3.35 -35.43
CA ALA A 707 -13.14 -4.34 -34.67
C ALA A 707 -11.62 -4.06 -34.71
N ASP A 708 -11.10 -3.58 -35.83
CA ASP A 708 -9.69 -3.17 -35.98
C ASP A 708 -9.30 -2.04 -35.00
N LEU A 709 -10.26 -1.16 -34.65
CA LEU A 709 -10.04 -0.12 -33.65
C LEU A 709 -9.87 -0.69 -32.24
N GLU A 710 -10.44 -1.85 -31.89
CA GLU A 710 -10.16 -2.48 -30.59
C GLU A 710 -8.67 -2.89 -30.49
N SER A 711 -8.05 -3.33 -31.59
CA SER A 711 -6.61 -3.68 -31.64
C SER A 711 -5.69 -2.46 -31.47
N GLU A 712 -5.96 -1.37 -32.20
CA GLU A 712 -5.18 -0.13 -32.07
C GLU A 712 -5.45 0.60 -30.75
N PHE A 713 -6.69 0.54 -30.23
CA PHE A 713 -7.02 1.02 -28.91
C PHE A 713 -6.23 0.28 -27.83
N ASP A 714 -6.10 -1.04 -27.94
CA ASP A 714 -5.26 -1.81 -27.01
C ASP A 714 -3.79 -1.40 -27.14
N LYS A 715 -3.22 -1.34 -28.36
CA LYS A 715 -1.82 -0.90 -28.56
C LYS A 715 -1.53 0.49 -27.95
N ALA A 716 -2.50 1.40 -27.97
CA ALA A 716 -2.37 2.76 -27.44
C ALA A 716 -2.72 2.91 -25.94
N PHE A 717 -3.73 2.19 -25.43
CA PHE A 717 -4.34 2.40 -24.11
C PHE A 717 -4.29 1.22 -23.15
N ARG A 718 -3.81 0.04 -23.60
CA ARG A 718 -3.34 -1.08 -22.77
C ARG A 718 -1.92 -0.79 -22.25
N SER A 719 -1.81 0.37 -21.59
CA SER A 719 -0.69 0.93 -20.81
C SER A 719 0.70 0.31 -20.96
N ASP A 720 1.65 1.15 -21.43
CA ASP A 720 3.10 0.89 -21.48
C ASP A 720 3.59 -0.03 -20.34
N PHE A 721 3.90 -1.28 -20.70
CA PHE A 721 4.24 -2.36 -19.78
C PHE A 721 5.69 -2.20 -19.32
N ARG A 722 5.93 -1.46 -18.23
CA ARG A 722 7.26 -1.27 -17.63
C ARG A 722 7.24 -1.37 -16.11
N GLY A 723 8.40 -1.71 -15.55
CA GLY A 723 8.64 -1.79 -14.10
C GLY A 723 7.74 -2.82 -13.41
N THR A 724 7.44 -2.55 -12.13
CA THR A 724 6.69 -3.45 -11.25
C THR A 724 5.35 -3.90 -11.81
N ARG A 725 4.64 -3.04 -12.56
CA ARG A 725 3.37 -3.39 -13.23
C ARG A 725 3.55 -4.51 -14.27
N MET A 726 4.61 -4.49 -15.07
CA MET A 726 4.87 -5.59 -16.01
C MET A 726 5.29 -6.86 -15.27
N SER A 727 6.02 -6.74 -14.16
CA SER A 727 6.34 -7.88 -13.30
C SER A 727 5.10 -8.49 -12.61
N ASP A 728 4.09 -7.68 -12.28
CA ASP A 728 2.81 -8.15 -11.71
C ASP A 728 1.97 -8.89 -12.77
N ILE A 729 1.98 -8.44 -14.04
CA ILE A 729 1.11 -8.97 -15.10
C ILE A 729 1.72 -10.14 -15.87
N LEU A 730 3.01 -10.07 -16.27
CA LEU A 730 3.66 -11.16 -17.02
C LEU A 730 3.95 -12.40 -16.19
N GLY A 731 3.73 -12.36 -14.87
CA GLY A 731 4.05 -13.47 -13.98
C GLY A 731 3.00 -14.58 -13.88
N LEU A 732 1.86 -14.47 -14.58
CA LEU A 732 0.62 -15.16 -14.23
C LEU A 732 -0.20 -15.69 -15.43
N GLY A 733 0.42 -15.87 -16.60
CA GLY A 733 -0.22 -16.47 -17.77
C GLY A 733 0.77 -16.75 -18.90
N ASP A 734 0.35 -17.46 -19.96
CA ASP A 734 1.25 -18.03 -20.99
C ASP A 734 2.09 -16.99 -21.78
N ALA A 735 1.73 -15.71 -21.69
CA ALA A 735 2.55 -14.58 -22.16
C ALA A 735 3.85 -14.38 -21.34
N ALA A 736 4.10 -15.18 -20.29
CA ALA A 736 5.27 -15.14 -19.42
C ALA A 736 6.62 -15.47 -20.09
N LYS A 737 6.64 -15.81 -21.39
CA LYS A 737 7.87 -16.04 -22.16
C LYS A 737 8.65 -14.73 -22.37
N MET A 738 9.37 -14.31 -21.33
CA MET A 738 10.25 -13.15 -21.34
C MET A 738 11.33 -13.35 -22.41
N GLN A 739 11.22 -12.61 -23.52
CA GLN A 739 12.24 -12.59 -24.56
C GLN A 739 13.49 -11.89 -24.03
N VAL A 740 14.41 -12.67 -23.48
CA VAL A 740 15.78 -12.24 -23.24
C VAL A 740 16.39 -11.94 -24.60
N LYS A 741 16.79 -10.69 -24.84
CA LYS A 741 17.72 -10.38 -25.92
C LYS A 741 19.08 -10.89 -25.51
N ASP A 742 19.73 -11.67 -26.37
CA ASP A 742 21.16 -11.92 -26.25
C ASP A 742 21.91 -10.59 -26.26
N ILE A 743 22.81 -10.43 -25.28
CA ILE A 743 23.70 -9.28 -25.16
C ILE A 743 25.09 -9.78 -25.51
N GLU A 744 25.66 -9.29 -26.59
CA GLU A 744 27.04 -9.62 -26.98
C GLU A 744 28.03 -9.04 -25.97
N GLY A 745 28.45 -9.86 -25.00
CA GLY A 745 29.41 -9.49 -23.99
C GLY A 745 29.83 -10.68 -23.12
N ARG A 746 31.13 -10.81 -22.84
CA ARG A 746 31.62 -11.79 -21.86
C ARG A 746 31.25 -11.32 -20.44
N PRO A 747 30.59 -12.13 -19.60
CA PRO A 747 30.18 -11.71 -18.26
C PRO A 747 31.39 -11.47 -17.35
N THR A 748 31.68 -10.21 -17.03
CA THR A 748 32.89 -9.79 -16.30
C THR A 748 32.77 -9.93 -14.78
N PHE A 749 32.69 -11.17 -14.29
CA PHE A 749 33.02 -11.49 -12.90
C PHE A 749 34.38 -12.19 -12.86
N ARG A 750 35.39 -11.55 -12.25
CA ARG A 750 36.78 -12.06 -12.19
C ARG A 750 36.98 -13.27 -11.27
N ASN A 751 35.98 -13.61 -10.45
CA ASN A 751 35.98 -14.74 -9.54
C ASN A 751 34.76 -15.62 -9.83
N GLU A 752 34.99 -16.91 -10.08
CA GLU A 752 33.95 -17.85 -10.50
C GLU A 752 33.02 -18.27 -9.35
N VAL A 753 33.54 -18.34 -8.12
CA VAL A 753 32.74 -18.63 -6.92
C VAL A 753 31.75 -17.49 -6.65
N VAL A 754 32.21 -16.23 -6.74
CA VAL A 754 31.33 -15.04 -6.67
C VAL A 754 30.26 -15.11 -7.75
N ARG A 755 30.64 -15.45 -9.00
CA ARG A 755 29.69 -15.58 -10.10
C ARG A 755 28.62 -16.63 -9.81
N ARG A 756 29.00 -17.79 -9.26
CA ARG A 756 28.08 -18.89 -8.92
C ARG A 756 27.09 -18.48 -7.82
N VAL A 757 27.60 -17.97 -6.70
CA VAL A 757 26.79 -17.53 -5.54
C VAL A 757 25.86 -16.37 -5.91
N LEU A 758 26.35 -15.40 -6.67
CA LEU A 758 25.57 -14.23 -7.10
C LEU A 758 24.47 -14.61 -8.09
N ILE A 759 24.70 -15.55 -9.00
CA ILE A 759 23.67 -16.03 -9.94
C ILE A 759 22.56 -16.77 -9.18
N GLY A 760 22.90 -17.71 -8.29
CA GLY A 760 21.90 -18.41 -7.49
C GLY A 760 21.04 -17.46 -6.65
N HIS A 761 21.67 -16.47 -6.00
CA HIS A 761 20.95 -15.44 -5.24
C HIS A 761 20.04 -14.55 -6.10
N LEU A 762 20.48 -14.17 -7.31
CA LEU A 762 19.67 -13.37 -8.25
C LEU A 762 18.51 -14.18 -8.87
N ASN A 763 18.67 -15.49 -9.02
CA ASN A 763 17.62 -16.41 -9.47
C ASN A 763 16.60 -16.75 -8.37
N GLY A 764 16.97 -16.57 -7.10
CA GLY A 764 16.17 -16.98 -5.95
C GLY A 764 16.29 -18.47 -5.61
N GLU A 765 17.41 -19.10 -5.99
CA GLU A 765 17.73 -20.48 -5.62
C GLU A 765 18.11 -20.56 -4.13
N PRO A 766 17.67 -21.59 -3.38
CA PRO A 766 18.08 -21.79 -1.99
C PRO A 766 19.60 -22.02 -1.92
N SER A 767 20.26 -21.47 -0.91
CA SER A 767 21.72 -21.44 -0.82
C SER A 767 22.31 -22.80 -0.44
N GLY A 768 22.49 -23.68 -1.43
CA GLY A 768 23.24 -24.93 -1.32
C GLY A 768 24.73 -24.68 -1.09
N LEU A 769 25.09 -24.42 0.17
CA LEU A 769 26.47 -24.31 0.65
C LEU A 769 26.78 -25.48 1.58
N ASP A 770 26.93 -26.67 1.00
CA ASP A 770 27.48 -27.82 1.70
C ASP A 770 28.95 -27.53 2.08
N GLY A 771 29.28 -27.75 3.36
CA GLY A 771 30.42 -27.13 4.05
C GLY A 771 31.83 -27.60 3.68
N GLU A 772 32.02 -28.34 2.58
CA GLU A 772 33.28 -29.05 2.26
C GLU A 772 34.08 -28.44 1.09
N SER A 773 33.68 -27.29 0.55
CA SER A 773 34.29 -26.69 -0.67
C SER A 773 34.92 -25.30 -0.50
N LEU A 774 35.40 -24.98 0.71
CA LEU A 774 36.20 -23.78 0.99
C LEU A 774 37.56 -24.16 1.61
N SER A 775 38.52 -24.49 0.74
CA SER A 775 39.96 -24.63 1.02
C SER A 775 40.79 -23.77 0.06
#